data_AF-A0A6M0RTM1-F1
#
_entry.id   AF-A0A6M0RTM1-F1
#
_cell.length_a   1.000
_cell.length_b   1.000
_cell.length_c   1.000
_cell.angle_alpha   90.00
_cell.angle_beta   90.00
_cell.angle_gamma   90.00
#
_symmetry.space_group_name_H-M   'P 1'
#
loop_
_entity.id
_entity.type
_entity.pdbx_description
1 polymer ?
#
loop_
_entity_poly.entity_id
_entity_poly.type
_entity_poly.pdbx_seq_one_letter_code
_entity_poly.pdbx_strand_id
1 'polypeptide(L)'
;MNNNDRTLRSAAKKQNMVIGTAVQARRLKSDSRYRETIAKEFNSITAEYEMKFRFLQPERGRFDFSQSDALVNFASKSNMDLRGHTLVWHKEIPKWIENGNWSRRELLGILENHIKTVVGRYKGEIPVWDVVNEAVNEDGTLRNSFWLKEIGPEYIELAFKWAHEADPNATLIYNDYRNSEVNRKSNGIYRLVSDLKADGVPIDGVGFQMHMPEEDPRNFNSVADNMRRLGALGLEVQVTEADVRIRKPASQAEVRNQAAIYEQIVETCLEADNCSSVTLWGFTDRYSWIPGFFKGFGDAHIFDENYKPKLAYEGLLDGFQSDSSPNQPPAKVAPTIQTPSAVTISENGTAVLNINSTDDVDSEGDGLTYRLNGGADAALFSIDKNGVLNFKAAPDFEKPGDANGDNIYKVKVAVTDSDSLTATQNLSVTIKDINESSEPNEPDNPSEPSKVAPTIKTSSSVTIAENKTAVLNINSTDDVDSEGDGLTYRLSGGADAALFSIDKNGVLNFKAAPDFEKPGDANGDNIYKVKVTVTDSDALTATQNLSVTVSDIADTPSNPDTPDPGNPGGGNSTLLDLGNGNNKIKLRRGNHTILAGAGHDKIGLGTGIDTVDAGDGNNFIYMTKHNGRSDGSKDILTGTGDDRVKAGSGDDRLNLGTAKKYDIAFGRGGSDTFVLNEGRGYLIIRDFEQGIDKIEIGSLSFDDLNQSTRNGKTWLSAGNDTLASLTSFTGSLTAEDFTTVG
;
A
#
# COMPACT_ATOMS: atom_id res chain seq x y z
N MET A 1 -6.29 7.12 -36.79
CA MET A 1 -7.05 8.25 -36.20
C MET A 1 -6.26 9.53 -36.46
N ASN A 2 -6.91 10.64 -36.81
CA ASN A 2 -6.21 11.90 -37.12
C ASN A 2 -5.60 12.52 -35.85
N ASN A 3 -4.39 13.08 -35.94
CA ASN A 3 -3.65 13.70 -34.82
C ASN A 3 -4.37 14.89 -34.12
N ASN A 4 -5.53 15.33 -34.60
CA ASN A 4 -6.33 16.40 -33.99
C ASN A 4 -7.23 15.92 -32.83
N ASP A 5 -7.33 14.61 -32.57
CA ASP A 5 -8.22 14.04 -31.54
C ASP A 5 -7.53 13.76 -30.17
N ARG A 6 -6.26 14.16 -29.99
CA ARG A 6 -5.44 13.83 -28.80
C ARG A 6 -5.19 15.03 -27.87
N THR A 7 -6.24 15.79 -27.54
CA THR A 7 -6.18 16.85 -26.51
C THR A 7 -6.58 16.33 -25.14
N LEU A 8 -6.10 16.97 -24.06
CA LEU A 8 -6.48 16.61 -22.69
C LEU A 8 -8.00 16.69 -22.50
N ARG A 9 -8.63 17.77 -22.99
CA ARG A 9 -10.08 17.97 -22.95
C ARG A 9 -10.86 16.83 -23.59
N SER A 10 -10.36 16.29 -24.70
CA SER A 10 -11.04 15.22 -25.42
C SER A 10 -10.84 13.88 -24.72
N ALA A 11 -9.66 13.65 -24.13
CA ALA A 11 -9.35 12.45 -23.36
C ALA A 11 -10.20 12.39 -22.07
N ALA A 12 -10.23 13.47 -21.28
CA ALA A 12 -11.03 13.54 -20.06
C ALA A 12 -12.54 13.34 -20.33
N LYS A 13 -13.05 13.97 -21.41
CA LYS A 13 -14.46 13.82 -21.79
C LYS A 13 -14.86 12.37 -22.13
N LYS A 14 -13.96 11.57 -22.70
CA LYS A 14 -14.22 10.14 -22.98
C LYS A 14 -14.39 9.33 -21.70
N GLN A 15 -13.78 9.78 -20.61
CA GLN A 15 -13.88 9.18 -19.28
C GLN A 15 -14.95 9.82 -18.40
N ASN A 16 -15.83 10.67 -18.96
CA ASN A 16 -16.79 11.48 -18.20
C ASN A 16 -16.17 12.37 -17.11
N MET A 17 -14.91 12.77 -17.27
CA MET A 17 -14.20 13.63 -16.34
C MET A 17 -14.01 15.05 -16.87
N VAL A 18 -13.80 15.98 -15.95
CA VAL A 18 -13.40 17.37 -16.24
C VAL A 18 -11.91 17.55 -15.97
N ILE A 19 -11.17 18.04 -16.97
CA ILE A 19 -9.78 18.51 -16.82
C ILE A 19 -9.75 20.05 -16.82
N GLY A 20 -9.21 20.64 -15.75
CA GLY A 20 -9.18 22.08 -15.54
C GLY A 20 -7.78 22.66 -15.33
N THR A 21 -7.67 23.99 -15.39
CA THR A 21 -6.46 24.73 -14.99
C THR A 21 -6.81 26.05 -14.30
N ALA A 22 -6.03 26.44 -13.29
CA ALA A 22 -6.07 27.77 -12.73
C ALA A 22 -5.55 28.81 -13.74
N VAL A 23 -6.21 29.97 -13.78
CA VAL A 23 -5.93 31.06 -14.72
C VAL A 23 -6.01 32.43 -14.07
N GLN A 24 -5.32 33.39 -14.69
CA GLN A 24 -5.38 34.82 -14.33
C GLN A 24 -5.99 35.63 -15.48
N ALA A 25 -6.98 36.46 -15.19
CA ALA A 25 -7.68 37.29 -16.18
C ALA A 25 -6.72 38.22 -16.93
N ARG A 26 -5.73 38.78 -16.23
CA ARG A 26 -4.69 39.62 -16.85
C ARG A 26 -3.87 38.87 -17.89
N ARG A 27 -3.59 37.58 -17.68
CA ARG A 27 -2.77 36.74 -18.57
C ARG A 27 -3.57 36.32 -19.79
N LEU A 28 -4.84 35.97 -19.61
CA LEU A 28 -5.79 35.75 -20.70
C LEU A 28 -5.89 36.97 -21.62
N LYS A 29 -5.80 38.20 -21.09
CA LYS A 29 -5.81 39.42 -21.90
C LYS A 29 -4.49 39.65 -22.63
N SER A 30 -3.36 39.47 -21.97
CA SER A 30 -2.05 39.89 -22.49
C SER A 30 -1.32 38.86 -23.36
N ASP A 31 -1.60 37.56 -23.19
CA ASP A 31 -0.87 36.47 -23.86
C ASP A 31 -1.84 35.61 -24.68
N SER A 32 -1.77 35.72 -26.01
CA SER A 32 -2.64 34.97 -26.90
C SER A 32 -2.35 33.47 -26.86
N ARG A 33 -1.08 33.07 -26.73
CA ARG A 33 -0.69 31.65 -26.70
C ARG A 33 -1.15 30.98 -25.41
N TYR A 34 -1.11 31.70 -24.29
CA TYR A 34 -1.72 31.27 -23.03
C TYR A 34 -3.21 30.96 -23.23
N ARG A 35 -3.95 31.92 -23.78
CA ARG A 35 -5.39 31.81 -24.01
C ARG A 35 -5.77 30.70 -25.00
N GLU A 36 -5.04 30.58 -26.10
CA GLU A 36 -5.25 29.56 -27.13
C GLU A 36 -4.97 28.14 -26.61
N THR A 37 -3.90 27.98 -25.82
CA THR A 37 -3.57 26.66 -25.23
C THR A 37 -4.65 26.22 -24.23
N ILE A 38 -5.16 27.13 -23.39
CA ILE A 38 -6.25 26.81 -22.47
C ILE A 38 -7.50 26.34 -23.21
N ALA A 39 -7.94 27.11 -24.22
CA ALA A 39 -9.14 26.80 -24.99
C ALA A 39 -9.03 25.47 -25.75
N LYS A 40 -7.81 25.06 -26.11
CA LYS A 40 -7.54 23.80 -26.80
C LYS A 40 -7.55 22.59 -25.85
N GLU A 41 -6.92 22.72 -24.68
CA GLU A 41 -6.58 21.57 -23.84
C GLU A 41 -7.53 21.34 -22.65
N PHE A 42 -8.32 22.30 -22.19
CA PHE A 42 -9.07 22.18 -20.92
C PHE A 42 -10.59 22.30 -21.06
N ASN A 43 -11.35 21.63 -20.20
CA ASN A 43 -12.82 21.72 -20.10
C ASN A 43 -13.28 22.72 -19.04
N SER A 44 -12.42 23.11 -18.11
CA SER A 44 -12.75 24.01 -17.03
C SER A 44 -11.60 24.95 -16.72
N ILE A 45 -11.90 26.11 -16.16
CA ILE A 45 -10.92 27.04 -15.61
C ILE A 45 -11.24 27.34 -14.15
N THR A 46 -10.21 27.69 -13.37
CA THR A 46 -10.36 28.16 -11.98
C THR A 46 -9.75 29.55 -11.85
N ALA A 47 -10.44 30.47 -11.15
CA ALA A 47 -9.88 31.79 -10.88
C ALA A 47 -8.76 31.72 -9.84
N GLU A 48 -7.53 32.07 -10.20
CA GLU A 48 -6.38 31.98 -9.27
C GLU A 48 -6.46 33.04 -8.15
N TYR A 49 -6.93 34.25 -8.47
CA TYR A 49 -7.07 35.35 -7.49
C TYR A 49 -8.38 36.11 -7.61
N GLU A 50 -8.92 36.22 -8.82
CA GLU A 50 -9.96 37.17 -9.22
C GLU A 50 -11.27 37.00 -8.46
N MET A 51 -11.50 35.80 -7.88
CA MET A 51 -12.69 35.47 -7.11
C MET A 51 -12.43 35.28 -5.62
N LYS A 52 -11.23 35.61 -5.13
CA LYS A 52 -10.95 35.67 -3.68
C LYS A 52 -11.56 36.94 -3.08
N PHE A 53 -11.95 36.88 -1.80
CA PHE A 53 -12.67 37.94 -1.09
C PHE A 53 -12.07 39.34 -1.32
N ARG A 54 -10.77 39.52 -1.08
CA ARG A 54 -10.08 40.82 -1.27
C ARG A 54 -10.24 41.43 -2.66
N PHE A 55 -10.32 40.61 -3.72
CA PHE A 55 -10.44 41.10 -5.09
C PHE A 55 -11.87 41.43 -5.45
N LEU A 56 -12.82 40.62 -4.99
CA LEU A 56 -14.24 40.83 -5.25
C LEU A 56 -14.84 41.96 -4.41
N GLN A 57 -14.36 42.19 -3.19
CA GLN A 57 -14.89 43.22 -2.30
C GLN A 57 -13.76 44.02 -1.61
N PRO A 58 -13.03 44.84 -2.39
CA PRO A 58 -11.87 45.59 -1.88
C PRO A 58 -12.24 46.65 -0.83
N GLU A 59 -13.50 47.09 -0.80
CA GLU A 59 -14.06 48.05 0.16
C GLU A 59 -15.45 47.59 0.61
N ARG A 60 -15.87 47.96 1.83
CA ARG A 60 -17.18 47.54 2.38
C ARG A 60 -18.32 47.93 1.45
N GLY A 61 -19.10 46.94 1.02
CA GLY A 61 -20.28 47.14 0.16
C GLY A 61 -19.97 47.48 -1.31
N ARG A 62 -18.69 47.66 -1.68
CA ARG A 62 -18.28 47.91 -3.07
C ARG A 62 -17.65 46.67 -3.66
N PHE A 63 -18.35 46.05 -4.59
CA PHE A 63 -17.86 44.88 -5.31
C PHE A 63 -17.19 45.28 -6.64
N ASP A 64 -16.11 44.57 -6.99
CA ASP A 64 -15.45 44.65 -8.30
C ASP A 64 -15.48 43.27 -8.96
N PHE A 65 -16.39 43.12 -9.92
CA PHE A 65 -16.56 41.89 -10.70
C PHE A 65 -15.86 41.94 -12.06
N SER A 66 -15.11 43.00 -12.37
CA SER A 66 -14.57 43.22 -13.72
C SER A 66 -13.67 42.08 -14.19
N GLN A 67 -12.86 41.53 -13.29
CA GLN A 67 -11.94 40.44 -13.61
C GLN A 67 -12.63 39.07 -13.62
N SER A 68 -13.53 38.81 -12.67
CA SER A 68 -14.30 37.56 -12.62
C SER A 68 -15.28 37.45 -13.78
N ASP A 69 -15.95 38.53 -14.16
CA ASP A 69 -16.81 38.58 -15.36
C ASP A 69 -15.99 38.31 -16.64
N ALA A 70 -14.73 38.75 -16.70
CA ALA A 70 -13.86 38.44 -17.83
C ALA A 70 -13.54 36.93 -17.92
N LEU A 71 -13.39 36.26 -16.77
CA LEU A 71 -13.20 34.80 -16.71
C LEU A 71 -14.47 34.05 -17.13
N VAL A 72 -15.64 34.42 -16.60
CA VAL A 72 -16.94 33.85 -16.99
C VAL A 72 -17.16 33.98 -18.50
N ASN A 73 -16.92 35.18 -19.05
CA ASN A 73 -17.04 35.42 -20.49
C ASN A 73 -16.08 34.57 -21.32
N PHE A 74 -14.86 34.34 -20.84
CA PHE A 74 -13.89 33.48 -21.53
C PHE A 74 -14.31 32.00 -21.47
N ALA A 75 -14.70 31.51 -20.29
CA ALA A 75 -15.18 30.15 -20.09
C ALA A 75 -16.37 29.84 -21.03
N SER A 76 -17.39 30.70 -21.01
CA SER A 76 -18.57 30.59 -21.87
C SER A 76 -18.20 30.56 -23.37
N LYS A 77 -17.36 31.50 -23.84
CA LYS A 77 -16.93 31.55 -25.26
C LYS A 77 -16.11 30.35 -25.70
N SER A 78 -15.42 29.69 -24.77
CA SER A 78 -14.57 28.53 -25.04
C SER A 78 -15.23 27.20 -24.67
N ASN A 79 -16.53 27.21 -24.35
CA ASN A 79 -17.29 26.05 -23.92
C ASN A 79 -16.57 25.31 -22.78
N MET A 80 -16.25 26.06 -21.73
CA MET A 80 -15.65 25.58 -20.49
C MET A 80 -16.52 25.96 -19.30
N ASP A 81 -16.43 25.14 -18.26
CA ASP A 81 -16.93 25.51 -16.94
C ASP A 81 -15.96 26.48 -16.24
N LEU A 82 -16.47 27.20 -15.24
CA LEU A 82 -15.66 27.99 -14.32
C LEU A 82 -15.87 27.46 -12.89
N ARG A 83 -14.79 27.13 -12.19
CA ARG A 83 -14.79 26.88 -10.75
C ARG A 83 -14.61 28.19 -10.00
N GLY A 84 -15.54 28.51 -9.10
CA GLY A 84 -15.45 29.64 -8.21
C GLY A 84 -14.48 29.35 -7.05
N HIS A 85 -13.37 30.08 -6.99
CA HIS A 85 -12.32 29.90 -5.98
C HIS A 85 -11.84 31.26 -5.44
N THR A 86 -12.04 31.58 -4.16
CA THR A 86 -12.80 30.87 -3.12
C THR A 86 -13.53 31.88 -2.24
N LEU A 87 -14.68 31.49 -1.68
CA LEU A 87 -15.55 32.40 -0.92
C LEU A 87 -14.98 32.74 0.45
N VAL A 88 -14.48 31.74 1.18
CA VAL A 88 -13.96 31.91 2.54
C VAL A 88 -12.59 31.27 2.67
N TRP A 89 -11.58 32.11 2.92
CA TRP A 89 -10.23 31.67 3.20
C TRP A 89 -9.62 32.52 4.32
N HIS A 90 -8.63 31.96 5.00
CA HIS A 90 -7.87 32.67 6.04
C HIS A 90 -6.80 33.61 5.46
N LYS A 91 -6.53 33.53 4.15
CA LYS A 91 -5.68 34.47 3.40
C LYS A 91 -6.53 35.29 2.44
N GLU A 92 -5.94 36.36 1.90
CA GLU A 92 -6.61 37.29 0.98
C GLU A 92 -7.93 37.85 1.54
N ILE A 93 -7.98 38.07 2.86
CA ILE A 93 -9.05 38.82 3.51
C ILE A 93 -8.84 40.32 3.17
N PRO A 94 -9.90 41.07 2.81
CA PRO A 94 -9.78 42.52 2.64
C PRO A 94 -9.26 43.20 3.91
N LYS A 95 -8.30 44.13 3.75
CA LYS A 95 -7.72 44.87 4.88
C LYS A 95 -8.75 45.65 5.71
N TRP A 96 -9.87 46.06 5.11
CA TRP A 96 -10.93 46.76 5.83
C TRP A 96 -11.71 45.84 6.78
N ILE A 97 -11.68 44.52 6.55
CA ILE A 97 -12.20 43.52 7.47
C ILE A 97 -11.19 43.29 8.59
N GLU A 98 -9.94 42.94 8.25
CA GLU A 98 -8.89 42.62 9.24
C GLU A 98 -8.59 43.77 10.21
N ASN A 99 -8.61 45.01 9.71
CA ASN A 99 -8.34 46.19 10.54
C ASN A 99 -9.61 46.82 11.12
N GLY A 100 -10.78 46.28 10.81
CA GLY A 100 -12.04 46.81 11.33
C GLY A 100 -12.34 46.29 12.73
N ASN A 101 -13.01 47.12 13.53
CA ASN A 101 -13.48 46.73 14.85
C ASN A 101 -14.95 46.29 14.74
N TRP A 102 -15.16 44.99 14.62
CA TRP A 102 -16.48 44.42 14.33
C TRP A 102 -16.99 43.60 15.51
N SER A 103 -18.28 43.68 15.78
CA SER A 103 -18.92 42.63 16.57
C SER A 103 -19.06 41.34 15.75
N ARG A 104 -19.12 40.18 16.42
CA ARG A 104 -19.42 38.88 15.80
C ARG A 104 -20.64 38.94 14.86
N ARG A 105 -21.71 39.64 15.26
CA ARG A 105 -22.93 39.82 14.45
C ARG A 105 -22.66 40.61 13.16
N GLU A 106 -21.85 41.65 13.23
CA GLU A 106 -21.49 42.43 12.04
C GLU A 106 -20.61 41.63 11.08
N LEU A 107 -19.67 40.83 11.60
CA LEU A 107 -18.85 39.95 10.76
C LEU A 107 -19.67 38.87 10.09
N LEU A 108 -20.61 38.25 10.80
CA LEU A 108 -21.57 37.31 10.20
C LEU A 108 -22.34 37.98 9.06
N GLY A 109 -22.86 39.20 9.28
CA GLY A 109 -23.58 39.94 8.23
C GLY A 109 -22.69 40.34 7.04
N ILE A 110 -21.41 40.65 7.28
CA ILE A 110 -20.43 40.93 6.22
C ILE A 110 -20.17 39.66 5.39
N LEU A 111 -19.92 38.53 6.05
CA LEU A 111 -19.62 37.26 5.41
C LEU A 111 -20.82 36.72 4.62
N GLU A 112 -22.01 36.76 5.22
CA GLU A 112 -23.28 36.41 4.55
C GLU A 112 -23.50 37.27 3.31
N ASN A 113 -23.38 38.60 3.44
CA ASN A 113 -23.57 39.51 2.31
C ASN A 113 -22.55 39.23 1.19
N HIS A 114 -21.29 38.95 1.55
CA HIS A 114 -20.27 38.60 0.56
C HIS A 114 -20.67 37.34 -0.20
N ILE A 115 -20.93 36.23 0.51
CA ILE A 115 -21.25 34.93 -0.09
C ILE A 115 -22.51 35.04 -0.96
N LYS A 116 -23.61 35.58 -0.43
CA LYS A 116 -24.87 35.69 -1.18
C LYS A 116 -24.76 36.60 -2.39
N THR A 117 -24.00 37.70 -2.31
CA THR A 117 -23.81 38.60 -3.46
C THR A 117 -22.98 37.93 -4.54
N VAL A 118 -21.88 37.26 -4.18
CA VAL A 118 -20.96 36.64 -5.13
C VAL A 118 -21.58 35.41 -5.78
N VAL A 119 -22.10 34.46 -4.98
CA VAL A 119 -22.75 33.25 -5.51
C VAL A 119 -24.03 33.62 -6.27
N GLY A 120 -24.86 34.52 -5.72
CA GLY A 120 -26.10 34.94 -6.35
C GLY A 120 -25.90 35.66 -7.68
N ARG A 121 -24.79 36.39 -7.87
CA ARG A 121 -24.44 37.02 -9.15
C ARG A 121 -24.23 35.99 -10.25
N TYR A 122 -23.59 34.86 -9.93
CA TYR A 122 -23.18 33.84 -10.90
C TYR A 122 -24.06 32.59 -10.87
N LYS A 123 -25.27 32.72 -10.32
CA LYS A 123 -26.23 31.64 -10.19
C LYS A 123 -26.51 30.97 -11.53
N GLY A 124 -26.27 29.66 -11.62
CA GLY A 124 -26.42 28.86 -12.84
C GLY A 124 -25.35 29.07 -13.91
N GLU A 125 -24.37 29.97 -13.70
CA GLU A 125 -23.22 30.17 -14.59
C GLU A 125 -21.95 29.50 -14.04
N ILE A 126 -21.78 29.46 -12.71
CA ILE A 126 -20.66 28.80 -12.04
C ILE A 126 -21.18 27.54 -11.33
N PRO A 127 -20.89 26.34 -11.88
CA PRO A 127 -21.47 25.10 -11.37
C PRO A 127 -20.83 24.58 -10.07
N VAL A 128 -19.67 25.08 -9.68
CA VAL A 128 -18.93 24.59 -8.50
C VAL A 128 -18.22 25.71 -7.75
N TRP A 129 -18.28 25.67 -6.43
CA TRP A 129 -17.63 26.62 -5.53
C TRP A 129 -16.76 25.93 -4.48
N ASP A 130 -15.52 26.41 -4.36
CA ASP A 130 -14.75 26.24 -3.13
C ASP A 130 -15.30 27.21 -2.09
N VAL A 131 -16.17 26.70 -1.22
CA VAL A 131 -16.87 27.53 -0.23
C VAL A 131 -15.93 27.90 0.91
N VAL A 132 -15.27 26.91 1.51
CA VAL A 132 -14.30 27.10 2.59
C VAL A 132 -12.99 26.44 2.20
N ASN A 133 -11.91 27.22 2.26
CA ASN A 133 -10.58 26.80 1.91
C ASN A 133 -9.66 26.72 3.13
N GLU A 134 -8.92 25.61 3.29
CA GLU A 134 -7.82 25.44 4.25
C GLU A 134 -8.17 25.73 5.73
N ALA A 135 -9.34 25.28 6.20
CA ALA A 135 -9.78 25.51 7.58
C ALA A 135 -9.22 24.50 8.60
N VAL A 136 -8.50 23.46 8.17
CA VAL A 136 -7.93 22.41 9.04
C VAL A 136 -6.40 22.45 9.03
N ASN A 137 -5.78 22.27 10.19
CA ASN A 137 -4.34 22.18 10.38
C ASN A 137 -3.81 20.78 10.08
N GLU A 138 -2.49 20.65 9.98
CA GLU A 138 -1.78 19.39 9.74
C GLU A 138 -2.03 18.32 10.83
N ASP A 139 -2.39 18.72 12.04
CA ASP A 139 -2.74 17.83 13.16
C ASP A 139 -4.22 17.40 13.17
N GLY A 140 -5.04 17.92 12.24
CA GLY A 140 -6.46 17.64 12.14
C GLY A 140 -7.36 18.50 13.03
N THR A 141 -6.83 19.54 13.68
CA THR A 141 -7.61 20.56 14.40
C THR A 141 -8.07 21.68 13.47
N LEU A 142 -9.08 22.46 13.86
CA LEU A 142 -9.44 23.68 13.13
C LEU A 142 -8.31 24.71 13.21
N ARG A 143 -8.03 25.34 12.07
CA ARG A 143 -7.01 26.37 11.92
C ARG A 143 -7.38 27.60 12.74
N ASN A 144 -6.44 28.06 13.55
CA ASN A 144 -6.56 29.29 14.35
C ASN A 144 -6.53 30.56 13.46
N SER A 145 -7.61 30.78 12.71
CA SER A 145 -7.78 31.84 11.71
C SER A 145 -8.55 33.06 12.24
N PHE A 146 -8.56 34.16 11.49
CA PHE A 146 -9.39 35.33 11.79
C PHE A 146 -10.87 34.94 11.96
N TRP A 147 -11.43 34.19 11.00
CA TRP A 147 -12.83 33.76 11.04
C TRP A 147 -13.14 32.90 12.28
N LEU A 148 -12.26 31.95 12.62
CA LEU A 148 -12.46 31.11 13.80
C LEU A 148 -12.41 31.92 15.10
N LYS A 149 -11.50 32.89 15.21
CA LYS A 149 -11.35 33.72 16.42
C LYS A 149 -12.51 34.70 16.62
N GLU A 150 -12.94 35.36 15.54
CA GLU A 150 -13.90 36.46 15.62
C GLU A 150 -15.36 35.99 15.55
N ILE A 151 -15.63 34.86 14.90
CA ILE A 151 -16.98 34.28 14.78
C ILE A 151 -17.10 33.04 15.66
N GLY A 152 -16.22 32.06 15.47
CA GLY A 152 -16.37 30.70 16.00
C GLY A 152 -16.53 29.67 14.86
N PRO A 153 -16.43 28.36 15.15
CA PRO A 153 -16.39 27.30 14.12
C PRO A 153 -17.61 27.27 13.18
N GLU A 154 -18.75 27.80 13.63
CA GLU A 154 -20.00 27.88 12.87
C GLU A 154 -19.91 28.71 11.59
N TYR A 155 -18.85 29.53 11.40
CA TYR A 155 -18.66 30.24 10.13
C TYR A 155 -18.58 29.27 8.94
N ILE A 156 -18.09 28.04 9.16
CA ILE A 156 -17.95 27.01 8.12
C ILE A 156 -19.33 26.55 7.68
N GLU A 157 -20.14 26.07 8.63
CA GLU A 157 -21.53 25.64 8.39
C GLU A 157 -22.35 26.75 7.70
N LEU A 158 -22.29 27.97 8.25
CA LEU A 158 -23.07 29.09 7.72
C LEU A 158 -22.65 29.47 6.30
N ALA A 159 -21.35 29.39 5.98
CA ALA A 159 -20.87 29.67 4.63
C ALA A 159 -21.49 28.72 3.59
N PHE A 160 -21.56 27.42 3.89
CA PHE A 160 -22.22 26.43 3.03
C PHE A 160 -23.73 26.71 2.90
N LYS A 161 -24.42 26.98 4.02
CA LYS A 161 -25.85 27.32 4.01
C LYS A 161 -26.16 28.55 3.15
N TRP A 162 -25.37 29.61 3.27
CA TRP A 162 -25.56 30.84 2.49
C TRP A 162 -25.21 30.67 1.01
N ALA A 163 -24.19 29.86 0.69
CA ALA A 163 -23.86 29.53 -0.70
C ALA A 163 -25.02 28.76 -1.35
N HIS A 164 -25.53 27.72 -0.67
CA HIS A 164 -26.67 26.93 -1.15
C HIS A 164 -27.96 27.76 -1.27
N GLU A 165 -28.23 28.68 -0.34
CA GLU A 165 -29.39 29.58 -0.43
C GLU A 165 -29.31 30.48 -1.68
N ALA A 166 -28.12 30.95 -2.02
CA ALA A 166 -27.90 31.79 -3.20
C ALA A 166 -28.04 30.98 -4.50
N ASP A 167 -27.38 29.82 -4.59
CA ASP A 167 -27.51 28.88 -5.71
C ASP A 167 -27.64 27.42 -5.24
N PRO A 168 -28.87 26.89 -5.17
CA PRO A 168 -29.10 25.50 -4.75
C PRO A 168 -28.57 24.43 -5.71
N ASN A 169 -28.22 24.81 -6.95
CA ASN A 169 -27.77 23.87 -7.98
C ASN A 169 -26.24 23.77 -8.10
N ALA A 170 -25.49 24.65 -7.43
CA ALA A 170 -24.04 24.63 -7.47
C ALA A 170 -23.49 23.56 -6.52
N THR A 171 -22.47 22.82 -6.97
CA THR A 171 -21.71 21.87 -6.14
C THR A 171 -20.84 22.65 -5.14
N LEU A 172 -20.99 22.36 -3.85
CA LEU A 172 -20.32 23.07 -2.78
C LEU A 172 -19.19 22.23 -2.15
N ILE A 173 -17.96 22.72 -2.26
CA ILE A 173 -16.73 21.98 -1.92
C ILE A 173 -16.02 22.59 -0.71
N TYR A 174 -15.56 21.73 0.20
CA TYR A 174 -14.50 22.06 1.17
C TYR A 174 -13.13 21.73 0.54
N ASN A 175 -12.23 22.71 0.39
CA ASN A 175 -10.95 22.52 -0.32
C ASN A 175 -9.73 22.67 0.61
N ASP A 176 -8.72 21.79 0.47
CA ASP A 176 -7.52 21.85 1.31
C ASP A 176 -6.28 21.14 0.71
N TYR A 177 -5.09 21.42 1.25
CA TYR A 177 -3.82 20.76 0.91
C TYR A 177 -3.42 19.69 1.93
N ARG A 178 -2.51 18.79 1.51
CA ARG A 178 -1.99 17.67 2.35
C ARG A 178 -3.09 16.78 2.92
N ASN A 179 -4.24 16.77 2.27
CA ASN A 179 -5.44 16.04 2.68
C ASN A 179 -5.71 14.82 1.80
N SER A 180 -4.89 14.55 0.77
CA SER A 180 -5.16 13.51 -0.21
C SER A 180 -4.95 12.09 0.33
N GLU A 181 -3.86 11.84 1.06
CA GLU A 181 -3.59 10.55 1.74
C GLU A 181 -4.31 10.47 3.10
N VAL A 182 -4.56 9.25 3.59
CA VAL A 182 -5.03 9.01 4.96
C VAL A 182 -3.93 9.39 5.96
N ASN A 183 -4.14 10.54 6.60
CA ASN A 183 -3.26 11.13 7.60
C ASN A 183 -4.05 11.94 8.64
N ARG A 184 -3.36 12.51 9.64
CA ARG A 184 -3.97 13.30 10.73
C ARG A 184 -4.87 14.44 10.22
N LYS A 185 -4.41 15.20 9.22
CA LYS A 185 -5.17 16.30 8.60
C LYS A 185 -6.42 15.78 7.89
N SER A 186 -6.27 14.79 7.01
CA SER A 186 -7.41 14.18 6.31
C SER A 186 -8.43 13.58 7.29
N ASN A 187 -8.00 13.04 8.44
CA ASN A 187 -8.88 12.53 9.49
C ASN A 187 -9.65 13.67 10.18
N GLY A 188 -9.01 14.83 10.38
CA GLY A 188 -9.68 16.04 10.86
C GLY A 188 -10.72 16.56 9.87
N ILE A 189 -10.39 16.57 8.58
CA ILE A 189 -11.32 16.95 7.51
C ILE A 189 -12.48 15.96 7.44
N TYR A 190 -12.21 14.65 7.49
CA TYR A 190 -13.24 13.61 7.50
C TYR A 190 -14.23 13.81 8.64
N ARG A 191 -13.76 14.08 9.87
CA ARG A 191 -14.64 14.41 11.01
C ARG A 191 -15.47 15.65 10.75
N LEU A 192 -14.83 16.74 10.32
CA LEU A 192 -15.52 17.99 10.02
C LEU A 192 -16.65 17.80 9.00
N VAL A 193 -16.38 17.15 7.86
CA VAL A 193 -17.38 16.99 6.80
C VAL A 193 -18.44 15.95 7.17
N SER A 194 -18.09 14.94 7.96
CA SER A 194 -19.05 13.98 8.52
C SER A 194 -20.04 14.67 9.46
N ASP A 195 -19.55 15.52 10.36
CA ASP A 195 -20.39 16.28 11.30
C ASP A 195 -21.32 17.24 10.54
N LEU A 196 -20.79 17.99 9.56
CA LEU A 196 -21.59 18.87 8.70
C LEU A 196 -22.68 18.11 7.93
N LYS A 197 -22.37 16.92 7.39
CA LYS A 197 -23.37 16.08 6.71
C LYS A 197 -24.43 15.58 7.67
N ALA A 198 -24.05 15.15 8.87
CA ALA A 198 -24.98 14.71 9.90
C ALA A 198 -25.94 15.83 10.34
N ASP A 199 -25.45 17.08 10.36
CA ASP A 199 -26.24 18.28 10.70
C ASP A 199 -27.07 18.82 9.52
N GLY A 200 -27.09 18.13 8.38
CA GLY A 200 -27.87 18.51 7.19
C GLY A 200 -27.34 19.75 6.46
N VAL A 201 -26.05 20.06 6.63
CA VAL A 201 -25.39 21.16 5.90
C VAL A 201 -25.22 20.76 4.43
N PRO A 202 -25.53 21.66 3.46
CA PRO A 202 -25.39 21.38 2.03
C PRO A 202 -23.91 21.43 1.63
N ILE A 203 -23.20 20.33 1.90
CA ILE A 203 -21.84 20.07 1.43
C ILE A 203 -21.87 18.86 0.50
N ASP A 204 -21.32 19.04 -0.69
CA ASP A 204 -21.40 18.05 -1.77
C ASP A 204 -20.08 17.31 -1.97
N GLY A 205 -18.95 17.91 -1.59
CA GLY A 205 -17.66 17.26 -1.78
C GLY A 205 -16.46 17.88 -1.08
N VAL A 206 -15.32 17.22 -1.28
CA VAL A 206 -14.01 17.61 -0.75
C VAL A 206 -12.98 17.75 -1.88
N GLY A 207 -12.31 18.89 -1.92
CA GLY A 207 -11.23 19.19 -2.84
C GLY A 207 -9.86 18.77 -2.31
N PHE A 208 -9.12 18.01 -3.09
CA PHE A 208 -7.73 17.64 -2.83
C PHE A 208 -6.82 18.54 -3.68
N GLN A 209 -6.15 19.52 -3.06
CA GLN A 209 -5.27 20.43 -3.81
C GLN A 209 -4.14 19.68 -4.52
N MET A 210 -3.59 18.62 -3.92
CA MET A 210 -2.51 17.81 -4.53
C MET A 210 -1.26 18.60 -4.97
N HIS A 211 -0.86 19.63 -4.21
CA HIS A 211 0.48 20.21 -4.33
C HIS A 211 1.56 19.22 -3.87
N MET A 212 2.39 18.73 -4.79
CA MET A 212 3.34 17.65 -4.52
C MET A 212 4.75 18.04 -4.96
N PRO A 213 5.81 17.69 -4.20
CA PRO A 213 7.13 17.62 -4.78
C PRO A 213 7.33 16.25 -5.44
N GLU A 214 8.06 16.22 -6.55
CA GLU A 214 8.49 14.99 -7.23
C GLU A 214 9.27 14.07 -6.28
N GLU A 215 10.05 14.66 -5.37
CA GLU A 215 10.89 13.94 -4.41
C GLU A 215 10.10 13.28 -3.27
N ASP A 216 8.79 13.54 -3.14
CA ASP A 216 7.91 12.95 -2.11
C ASP A 216 6.80 12.12 -2.75
N PRO A 217 7.12 10.88 -3.16
CA PRO A 217 6.15 9.92 -3.67
C PRO A 217 5.00 9.71 -2.68
N ARG A 218 3.79 10.04 -3.15
CA ARG A 218 2.54 9.72 -2.45
C ARG A 218 2.24 8.24 -2.55
N ASN A 219 1.62 7.71 -1.51
CA ASN A 219 0.92 6.44 -1.59
C ASN A 219 -0.46 6.69 -2.21
N PHE A 220 -0.58 6.51 -3.53
CA PHE A 220 -1.85 6.71 -4.23
C PHE A 220 -2.94 5.70 -3.86
N ASN A 221 -2.59 4.54 -3.30
CA ASN A 221 -3.59 3.64 -2.69
C ASN A 221 -4.22 4.27 -1.46
N SER A 222 -3.41 4.90 -0.60
CA SER A 222 -3.92 5.69 0.53
C SER A 222 -4.75 6.90 0.06
N VAL A 223 -4.46 7.45 -1.12
CA VAL A 223 -5.32 8.47 -1.75
C VAL A 223 -6.66 7.86 -2.16
N ALA A 224 -6.65 6.71 -2.84
CA ALA A 224 -7.86 5.98 -3.21
C ALA A 224 -8.71 5.60 -1.99
N ASP A 225 -8.11 5.10 -0.91
CA ASP A 225 -8.81 4.79 0.35
C ASP A 225 -9.49 6.03 0.94
N ASN A 226 -8.81 7.17 0.90
CA ASN A 226 -9.35 8.42 1.38
C ASN A 226 -10.51 8.92 0.49
N MET A 227 -10.42 8.72 -0.84
CA MET A 227 -11.52 8.99 -1.77
C MET A 227 -12.72 8.10 -1.46
N ARG A 228 -12.52 6.78 -1.31
CA ARG A 228 -13.58 5.80 -1.00
C ARG A 228 -14.30 6.11 0.31
N ARG A 229 -13.58 6.43 1.40
CA ARG A 229 -14.25 6.74 2.68
C ARG A 229 -15.06 8.04 2.62
N LEU A 230 -14.62 9.04 1.84
CA LEU A 230 -15.41 10.25 1.61
C LEU A 230 -16.65 9.93 0.75
N GLY A 231 -16.49 9.06 -0.26
CA GLY A 231 -17.58 8.54 -1.07
C GLY A 231 -18.64 7.81 -0.25
N ALA A 232 -18.23 7.07 0.78
CA ALA A 232 -19.14 6.39 1.72
C ALA A 232 -20.01 7.37 2.54
N LEU A 233 -19.61 8.65 2.66
CA LEU A 233 -20.43 9.72 3.25
C LEU A 233 -21.38 10.37 2.22
N GLY A 234 -21.37 9.90 0.97
CA GLY A 234 -22.07 10.51 -0.15
C GLY A 234 -21.44 11.85 -0.57
N LEU A 235 -20.12 11.98 -0.44
CA LEU A 235 -19.36 13.15 -0.86
C LEU A 235 -18.55 12.85 -2.13
N GLU A 236 -18.61 13.78 -3.07
CA GLU A 236 -17.75 13.83 -4.23
C GLU A 236 -16.32 14.23 -3.83
N VAL A 237 -15.32 13.76 -4.58
CA VAL A 237 -13.94 14.23 -4.49
C VAL A 237 -13.52 14.89 -5.79
N GLN A 238 -12.74 15.96 -5.69
CA GLN A 238 -12.17 16.65 -6.84
C GLN A 238 -10.69 16.89 -6.59
N VAL A 239 -9.83 16.65 -7.59
CA VAL A 239 -8.45 17.13 -7.56
C VAL A 239 -8.45 18.57 -8.05
N THR A 240 -7.98 19.51 -7.24
CA THR A 240 -8.33 20.94 -7.42
C THR A 240 -7.17 21.84 -7.81
N GLU A 241 -5.93 21.51 -7.43
CA GLU A 241 -4.78 22.42 -7.57
C GLU A 241 -3.47 21.67 -7.91
N ALA A 242 -3.56 20.58 -8.69
CA ALA A 242 -2.43 19.68 -8.88
C ALA A 242 -1.23 20.37 -9.55
N ASP A 243 -0.08 20.33 -8.88
CA ASP A 243 1.23 20.64 -9.42
C ASP A 243 2.30 19.73 -8.80
N VAL A 244 3.33 19.39 -9.60
CA VAL A 244 4.37 18.43 -9.19
C VAL A 244 5.73 19.11 -9.32
N ARG A 245 6.15 19.84 -8.30
CA ARG A 245 7.41 20.62 -8.35
C ARG A 245 8.65 19.72 -8.37
N ILE A 246 9.63 20.06 -9.20
CA ILE A 246 10.92 19.36 -9.27
C ILE A 246 12.01 20.23 -8.66
N ARG A 247 12.98 19.60 -7.98
CA ARG A 247 14.17 20.29 -7.48
C ARG A 247 15.10 20.63 -8.67
N LYS A 248 15.64 21.85 -8.69
CA LYS A 248 16.50 22.31 -9.79
C LYS A 248 18.00 22.24 -9.41
N PRO A 249 18.90 21.87 -10.35
CA PRO A 249 18.60 21.39 -11.70
C PRO A 249 17.97 19.99 -11.68
N ALA A 250 17.07 19.72 -12.63
CA ALA A 250 16.36 18.45 -12.73
C ALA A 250 17.11 17.49 -13.68
N SER A 251 17.21 16.23 -13.29
CA SER A 251 17.65 15.10 -14.11
C SER A 251 16.52 14.58 -15.01
N GLN A 252 16.88 13.81 -16.04
CA GLN A 252 15.88 13.17 -16.91
C GLN A 252 14.97 12.19 -16.13
N ALA A 253 15.51 11.52 -15.11
CA ALA A 253 14.76 10.63 -14.23
C ALA A 253 13.68 11.38 -13.43
N GLU A 254 14.01 12.54 -12.86
CA GLU A 254 13.04 13.37 -12.12
C GLU A 254 11.94 13.93 -13.04
N VAL A 255 12.28 14.32 -14.28
CA VAL A 255 11.29 14.74 -15.28
C VAL A 255 10.37 13.58 -15.70
N ARG A 256 10.90 12.36 -15.83
CA ARG A 256 10.09 11.15 -16.07
C ARG A 256 9.20 10.81 -14.87
N ASN A 257 9.71 10.91 -13.65
CA ASN A 257 8.90 10.67 -12.45
C ASN A 257 7.78 11.70 -12.29
N GLN A 258 8.02 12.97 -12.62
CA GLN A 258 6.94 13.96 -12.68
C GLN A 258 5.80 13.50 -13.58
N ALA A 259 6.12 12.97 -14.77
CA ALA A 259 5.10 12.47 -15.69
C ALA A 259 4.32 11.29 -15.12
N ALA A 260 5.01 10.34 -14.48
CA ALA A 260 4.39 9.21 -13.80
C ALA A 260 3.45 9.65 -12.67
N ILE A 261 3.82 10.67 -11.90
CA ILE A 261 2.95 11.21 -10.83
C ILE A 261 1.67 11.80 -11.43
N TYR A 262 1.78 12.55 -12.53
CA TYR A 262 0.60 13.08 -13.21
C TYR A 262 -0.32 12.00 -13.77
N GLU A 263 0.25 10.94 -14.36
CA GLU A 263 -0.48 9.73 -14.81
C GLU A 263 -1.28 9.13 -13.63
N GLN A 264 -0.63 8.91 -12.49
CA GLN A 264 -1.25 8.31 -11.30
C GLN A 264 -2.35 9.17 -10.67
N ILE A 265 -2.22 10.51 -10.70
CA ILE A 265 -3.31 11.40 -10.25
C ILE A 265 -4.59 11.10 -11.01
N VAL A 266 -4.49 10.93 -12.33
CA VAL A 266 -5.64 10.66 -13.19
C VAL A 266 -6.15 9.24 -12.98
N GLU A 267 -5.28 8.24 -13.00
CA GLU A 267 -5.67 6.84 -12.78
C GLU A 267 -6.39 6.65 -11.44
N THR A 268 -5.85 7.24 -10.36
CA THR A 268 -6.46 7.13 -9.02
C THR A 268 -7.84 7.79 -8.96
N CYS A 269 -8.02 8.91 -9.67
CA CYS A 269 -9.34 9.54 -9.76
C CYS A 269 -10.31 8.70 -10.60
N LEU A 270 -9.86 8.10 -11.71
CA LEU A 270 -10.68 7.20 -12.53
C LEU A 270 -11.11 5.92 -11.79
N GLU A 271 -10.27 5.42 -10.88
CA GLU A 271 -10.57 4.25 -10.05
C GLU A 271 -11.56 4.54 -8.92
N ALA A 272 -11.74 5.81 -8.54
CA ALA A 272 -12.66 6.22 -7.49
C ALA A 272 -13.98 6.73 -8.11
N ASP A 273 -15.06 5.95 -7.96
CA ASP A 273 -16.38 6.29 -8.52
C ASP A 273 -16.92 7.67 -8.12
N ASN A 274 -16.43 8.24 -7.02
CA ASN A 274 -16.83 9.55 -6.51
C ASN A 274 -15.87 10.69 -6.92
N CYS A 275 -14.88 10.45 -7.79
CA CYS A 275 -13.96 11.48 -8.26
C CYS A 275 -14.35 12.00 -9.65
N SER A 276 -14.64 13.30 -9.78
CA SER A 276 -15.24 13.86 -10.99
C SER A 276 -14.31 14.73 -11.85
N SER A 277 -13.23 15.24 -11.26
CA SER A 277 -12.42 16.27 -11.91
C SER A 277 -10.97 16.31 -11.43
N VAL A 278 -10.10 16.69 -12.36
CA VAL A 278 -8.69 17.00 -12.11
C VAL A 278 -8.40 18.41 -12.59
N THR A 279 -7.96 19.29 -11.71
CA THR A 279 -7.60 20.67 -12.02
C THR A 279 -6.13 20.92 -11.66
N LEU A 280 -5.40 21.52 -12.58
CA LEU A 280 -4.00 21.90 -12.39
C LEU A 280 -3.88 23.32 -11.84
N TRP A 281 -2.94 23.59 -10.93
CA TRP A 281 -2.72 24.95 -10.42
C TRP A 281 -1.84 25.78 -11.36
N GLY A 282 -2.35 25.99 -12.57
CA GLY A 282 -1.63 26.48 -13.74
C GLY A 282 -1.20 25.33 -14.64
N PHE A 283 -0.89 25.63 -15.90
CA PHE A 283 -0.49 24.61 -16.88
C PHE A 283 0.88 24.86 -17.52
N THR A 284 1.48 26.04 -17.31
CA THR A 284 2.78 26.42 -17.89
C THR A 284 3.74 26.95 -16.84
N ASP A 285 4.99 26.48 -16.93
CA ASP A 285 6.08 26.91 -16.05
C ASP A 285 6.32 28.44 -16.14
N ARG A 286 5.95 29.07 -17.25
CA ARG A 286 6.09 30.52 -17.51
C ARG A 286 5.48 31.40 -16.41
N TYR A 287 4.38 30.94 -15.82
CA TYR A 287 3.61 31.69 -14.83
C TYR A 287 3.50 30.95 -13.49
N SER A 288 4.36 29.96 -13.27
CA SER A 288 4.34 29.16 -12.06
C SER A 288 4.64 29.99 -10.82
N TRP A 289 3.84 29.77 -9.77
CA TRP A 289 4.07 30.35 -8.45
C TRP A 289 5.23 29.66 -7.70
N ILE A 290 5.58 28.44 -8.10
CA ILE A 290 6.51 27.56 -7.40
C ILE A 290 7.89 28.18 -7.20
N PRO A 291 8.58 28.77 -8.21
CA PRO A 291 9.90 29.35 -7.99
C PRO A 291 9.92 30.51 -7.00
N GLY A 292 8.80 31.25 -6.91
CA GLY A 292 8.64 32.38 -5.98
C GLY A 292 8.42 31.94 -4.54
N PHE A 293 7.81 30.76 -4.33
CA PHE A 293 7.47 30.25 -3.00
C PHE A 293 8.46 29.20 -2.48
N PHE A 294 8.84 28.24 -3.32
CA PHE A 294 9.77 27.16 -3.02
C PHE A 294 11.12 27.40 -3.69
N LYS A 295 12.00 28.12 -2.99
CA LYS A 295 13.34 28.42 -3.49
C LYS A 295 14.09 27.13 -3.89
N GLY A 296 14.58 27.09 -5.13
CA GLY A 296 15.30 25.94 -5.68
C GLY A 296 14.40 24.86 -6.30
N PHE A 297 13.08 25.08 -6.34
CA PHE A 297 12.14 24.23 -7.06
C PHE A 297 11.54 24.98 -8.26
N GLY A 298 11.12 24.23 -9.26
CA GLY A 298 10.50 24.76 -10.48
C GLY A 298 9.94 23.64 -11.34
N ASP A 299 9.77 23.94 -12.63
CA ASP A 299 9.30 23.02 -13.66
C ASP A 299 8.06 22.21 -13.25
N ALA A 300 7.13 22.79 -12.50
CA ALA A 300 6.07 22.03 -11.84
C ALA A 300 4.90 21.67 -12.75
N HIS A 301 4.79 22.29 -13.92
CA HIS A 301 3.62 22.23 -14.79
C HIS A 301 3.83 21.35 -16.02
N ILE A 302 2.76 21.10 -16.77
CA ILE A 302 2.75 20.17 -17.92
C ILE A 302 3.25 20.79 -19.24
N PHE A 303 3.35 22.12 -19.32
CA PHE A 303 4.01 22.85 -20.41
C PHE A 303 5.19 23.67 -19.89
N ASP A 304 6.24 23.77 -20.70
CA ASP A 304 7.40 24.62 -20.39
C ASP A 304 7.07 26.13 -20.52
N GLU A 305 8.07 26.99 -20.27
CA GLU A 305 7.94 28.45 -20.35
C GLU A 305 7.63 28.98 -21.77
N ASN A 306 7.83 28.13 -22.79
CA ASN A 306 7.61 28.39 -24.20
C ASN A 306 6.39 27.64 -24.74
N TYR A 307 5.50 27.15 -23.87
CA TYR A 307 4.30 26.39 -24.20
C TYR A 307 4.57 25.15 -25.07
N LYS A 308 5.71 24.49 -24.89
CA LYS A 308 5.93 23.15 -25.43
C LYS A 308 5.46 22.11 -24.40
N PRO A 309 4.71 21.07 -24.82
CA PRO A 309 4.36 19.97 -23.92
C PRO A 309 5.61 19.33 -23.31
N LYS A 310 5.55 19.02 -22.03
CA LYS A 310 6.57 18.24 -21.31
C LYS A 310 6.13 16.78 -21.21
N LEU A 311 6.99 15.89 -20.74
CA LEU A 311 6.60 14.49 -20.45
C LEU A 311 5.38 14.42 -19.51
N ALA A 312 5.23 15.39 -18.61
CA ALA A 312 4.08 15.53 -17.73
C ALA A 312 2.73 15.69 -18.46
N TYR A 313 2.72 16.32 -19.65
CA TYR A 313 1.53 16.39 -20.50
C TYR A 313 1.14 15.00 -21.03
N GLU A 314 2.13 14.22 -21.48
CA GLU A 314 1.89 12.85 -21.93
C GLU A 314 1.44 11.95 -20.77
N GLY A 315 2.01 12.13 -19.56
CA GLY A 315 1.56 11.41 -18.36
C GLY A 315 0.07 11.61 -18.06
N LEU A 316 -0.44 12.85 -18.11
CA LEU A 316 -1.88 13.10 -17.98
C LEU A 316 -2.69 12.44 -19.10
N LEU A 317 -2.25 12.53 -20.35
CA LEU A 317 -2.95 11.92 -21.49
C LEU A 317 -3.03 10.41 -21.37
N ASP A 318 -1.92 9.77 -20.98
CA ASP A 318 -1.83 8.33 -20.79
C ASP A 318 -2.76 7.90 -19.65
N GLY A 319 -2.82 8.63 -18.54
CA GLY A 319 -3.76 8.35 -17.45
C GLY A 319 -5.22 8.32 -17.93
N PHE A 320 -5.64 9.29 -18.74
CA PHE A 320 -7.00 9.31 -19.33
C PHE A 320 -7.21 8.27 -20.45
N GLN A 321 -6.15 7.67 -20.99
CA GLN A 321 -6.19 6.68 -22.07
C GLN A 321 -5.97 5.25 -21.57
N SER A 322 -5.69 5.06 -20.27
CA SER A 322 -5.62 3.73 -19.66
C SER A 322 -6.97 3.02 -19.83
N ASP A 323 -6.96 1.78 -20.32
CA ASP A 323 -8.15 0.94 -20.50
C ASP A 323 -8.67 0.41 -19.14
N SER A 324 -8.76 1.27 -18.13
CA SER A 324 -9.39 0.98 -16.84
C SER A 324 -10.90 1.06 -16.99
N SER A 325 -11.52 0.03 -17.56
CA SER A 325 -12.97 -0.10 -17.53
C SER A 325 -13.43 -0.43 -16.10
N PRO A 326 -14.32 0.36 -15.47
CA PRO A 326 -14.69 0.21 -14.06
C PRO A 326 -15.67 -0.95 -13.78
N ASN A 327 -15.69 -2.02 -14.60
CA ASN A 327 -16.78 -3.01 -14.51
C ASN A 327 -16.43 -4.48 -14.81
N GLN A 328 -15.18 -4.91 -14.60
CA GLN A 328 -14.92 -6.36 -14.47
C GLN A 328 -14.82 -6.76 -13.00
N PRO A 329 -15.65 -7.71 -12.51
CA PRO A 329 -15.38 -8.36 -11.23
C PRO A 329 -14.03 -9.10 -11.30
N PRO A 330 -13.26 -9.15 -10.19
CA PRO A 330 -11.95 -9.77 -10.18
C PRO A 330 -12.03 -11.23 -10.64
N ALA A 331 -11.07 -11.66 -11.47
CA ALA A 331 -11.00 -13.04 -11.93
C ALA A 331 -10.61 -13.96 -10.75
N LYS A 332 -11.30 -15.09 -10.59
CA LYS A 332 -11.02 -16.12 -9.57
C LYS A 332 -9.57 -16.66 -9.72
N VAL A 333 -8.81 -16.83 -8.64
CA VAL A 333 -7.41 -17.33 -8.63
C VAL A 333 -7.31 -18.63 -7.84
N ALA A 334 -6.32 -19.48 -8.15
CA ALA A 334 -5.99 -20.65 -7.34
C ALA A 334 -5.43 -20.27 -5.95
N PRO A 335 -5.58 -21.13 -4.92
CA PRO A 335 -5.09 -20.85 -3.57
C PRO A 335 -3.56 -20.88 -3.48
N THR A 336 -2.96 -20.21 -2.50
CA THR A 336 -1.50 -20.19 -2.29
C THR A 336 -1.10 -21.11 -1.14
N ILE A 337 -0.10 -21.98 -1.34
CA ILE A 337 0.43 -22.87 -0.29
C ILE A 337 1.58 -22.16 0.44
N GLN A 338 1.42 -21.90 1.74
CA GLN A 338 2.36 -21.17 2.60
C GLN A 338 3.33 -22.10 3.37
N THR A 339 3.21 -23.41 3.14
CA THR A 339 4.00 -24.41 3.86
C THR A 339 5.45 -24.38 3.37
N PRO A 340 6.46 -24.49 4.25
CA PRO A 340 7.85 -24.63 3.83
C PRO A 340 8.04 -25.84 2.91
N SER A 341 8.87 -25.70 1.88
CA SER A 341 9.16 -26.78 0.92
C SER A 341 10.06 -27.90 1.47
N ALA A 342 10.59 -27.73 2.69
CA ALA A 342 11.38 -28.75 3.38
C ALA A 342 11.10 -28.74 4.89
N VAL A 343 11.11 -29.93 5.49
CA VAL A 343 10.94 -30.13 6.93
C VAL A 343 11.84 -31.27 7.41
N THR A 344 12.31 -31.18 8.65
CA THR A 344 13.06 -32.26 9.30
C THR A 344 12.25 -32.79 10.48
N ILE A 345 12.02 -34.10 10.51
CA ILE A 345 11.37 -34.78 11.64
C ILE A 345 12.27 -35.89 12.15
N SER A 346 12.09 -36.28 13.41
CA SER A 346 12.76 -37.48 13.93
C SER A 346 12.04 -38.75 13.47
N GLU A 347 12.80 -39.84 13.38
CA GLU A 347 12.26 -41.17 13.07
C GLU A 347 11.27 -41.69 14.13
N ASN A 348 10.68 -42.86 13.86
CA ASN A 348 9.74 -43.56 14.75
C ASN A 348 8.41 -42.82 15.01
N GLY A 349 8.07 -41.83 14.17
CA GLY A 349 6.80 -41.09 14.20
C GLY A 349 6.20 -40.91 12.81
N THR A 350 4.87 -40.91 12.71
CA THR A 350 4.17 -40.76 11.42
C THR A 350 3.75 -39.32 11.12
N ALA A 351 3.66 -38.45 12.11
CA ALA A 351 3.26 -37.05 11.91
C ALA A 351 4.35 -36.24 11.20
N VAL A 352 3.97 -35.47 10.17
CA VAL A 352 4.89 -34.62 9.41
C VAL A 352 4.62 -33.14 9.67
N LEU A 353 3.57 -32.58 9.07
CA LEU A 353 3.17 -31.17 9.21
C LEU A 353 1.74 -30.94 8.69
N ASN A 354 1.23 -29.72 8.87
CA ASN A 354 -0.01 -29.25 8.25
C ASN A 354 0.29 -28.40 7.02
N ILE A 355 -0.45 -28.62 5.93
CA ILE A 355 -0.40 -27.80 4.73
C ILE A 355 -1.18 -26.51 4.97
N ASN A 356 -0.49 -25.44 5.33
CA ASN A 356 -1.05 -24.10 5.47
C ASN A 356 -1.23 -23.46 4.09
N SER A 357 -2.41 -22.88 3.82
CA SER A 357 -2.74 -22.26 2.54
C SER A 357 -3.79 -21.15 2.71
N THR A 358 -3.82 -20.19 1.77
CA THR A 358 -4.76 -19.04 1.76
C THR A 358 -5.44 -18.88 0.41
N ASP A 359 -6.63 -18.28 0.37
CA ASP A 359 -7.44 -18.06 -0.84
C ASP A 359 -7.84 -16.58 -1.00
N ASP A 360 -8.29 -16.17 -2.20
CA ASP A 360 -8.62 -14.78 -2.56
C ASP A 360 -10.01 -14.32 -2.07
N VAL A 361 -10.82 -15.22 -1.50
CA VAL A 361 -12.12 -14.92 -0.89
C VAL A 361 -12.12 -15.34 0.60
N ASP A 362 -12.01 -14.34 1.49
CA ASP A 362 -12.12 -14.43 2.97
C ASP A 362 -10.94 -15.09 3.74
N SER A 363 -10.60 -14.44 4.85
CA SER A 363 -9.68 -14.78 5.95
C SER A 363 -10.04 -16.00 6.81
N GLU A 364 -11.00 -16.83 6.41
CA GLU A 364 -11.30 -18.11 7.09
C GLU A 364 -11.42 -19.22 6.03
N GLY A 365 -10.53 -20.22 6.06
CA GLY A 365 -10.29 -21.24 5.02
C GLY A 365 -11.41 -22.25 4.74
N ASP A 366 -12.67 -21.83 4.77
CA ASP A 366 -13.86 -22.65 4.53
C ASP A 366 -14.10 -22.84 3.03
N GLY A 367 -13.23 -23.62 2.37
CA GLY A 367 -13.38 -23.98 0.97
C GLY A 367 -12.27 -24.82 0.34
N LEU A 368 -11.15 -25.04 1.03
CA LEU A 368 -9.98 -25.71 0.47
C LEU A 368 -10.03 -27.24 0.59
N THR A 369 -9.64 -27.92 -0.49
CA THR A 369 -9.49 -29.38 -0.54
C THR A 369 -8.03 -29.76 -0.76
N TYR A 370 -7.50 -30.63 0.09
CA TYR A 370 -6.11 -31.07 0.08
C TYR A 370 -5.96 -32.49 -0.49
N ARG A 371 -4.93 -32.72 -1.32
CA ARG A 371 -4.61 -34.06 -1.84
C ARG A 371 -3.13 -34.25 -2.10
N LEU A 372 -2.68 -35.51 -2.09
CA LEU A 372 -1.37 -35.88 -2.64
C LEU A 372 -1.45 -35.86 -4.16
N ASN A 373 -0.44 -35.26 -4.80
CA ASN A 373 -0.38 -35.02 -6.23
C ASN A 373 0.95 -35.49 -6.84
N GLY A 374 1.49 -36.60 -6.34
CA GLY A 374 2.73 -37.23 -6.83
C GLY A 374 3.93 -37.03 -5.91
N GLY A 375 5.14 -37.23 -6.44
CA GLY A 375 6.39 -37.33 -5.69
C GLY A 375 6.94 -38.77 -5.69
N ALA A 376 8.25 -38.93 -5.56
CA ALA A 376 8.90 -40.25 -5.61
C ALA A 376 8.42 -41.17 -4.47
N ASP A 377 8.10 -40.57 -3.32
CA ASP A 377 7.78 -41.27 -2.08
C ASP A 377 6.30 -41.15 -1.70
N ALA A 378 5.46 -40.60 -2.58
CA ALA A 378 4.06 -40.29 -2.30
C ALA A 378 3.23 -41.47 -1.79
N ALA A 379 3.59 -42.70 -2.18
CA ALA A 379 2.94 -43.92 -1.73
C ALA A 379 3.07 -44.13 -0.21
N LEU A 380 4.11 -43.58 0.41
CA LEU A 380 4.42 -43.68 1.84
C LEU A 380 3.68 -42.63 2.68
N PHE A 381 2.98 -41.67 2.07
CA PHE A 381 2.27 -40.60 2.77
C PHE A 381 0.74 -40.72 2.64
N SER A 382 0.05 -40.06 3.56
CA SER A 382 -1.37 -39.76 3.53
C SER A 382 -1.59 -38.28 3.87
N ILE A 383 -2.64 -37.67 3.30
CA ILE A 383 -3.08 -36.32 3.66
C ILE A 383 -4.57 -36.35 3.94
N ASP A 384 -4.99 -35.73 5.03
CA ASP A 384 -6.40 -35.66 5.41
C ASP A 384 -7.11 -34.44 4.80
N LYS A 385 -8.43 -34.36 5.03
CA LYS A 385 -9.28 -33.28 4.53
C LYS A 385 -8.95 -31.90 5.09
N ASN A 386 -8.20 -31.82 6.19
CA ASN A 386 -7.79 -30.58 6.84
C ASN A 386 -6.34 -30.20 6.47
N GLY A 387 -5.71 -30.93 5.53
CA GLY A 387 -4.35 -30.68 5.09
C GLY A 387 -3.27 -31.27 6.00
N VAL A 388 -3.59 -32.19 6.91
CA VAL A 388 -2.58 -32.83 7.78
C VAL A 388 -1.86 -33.93 7.01
N LEU A 389 -0.54 -33.78 6.82
CA LEU A 389 0.33 -34.73 6.12
C LEU A 389 0.99 -35.69 7.12
N ASN A 390 0.87 -37.00 6.87
CA ASN A 390 1.43 -38.08 7.69
C ASN A 390 2.12 -39.14 6.83
N PHE A 391 3.16 -39.79 7.36
CA PHE A 391 3.60 -41.09 6.88
C PHE A 391 2.54 -42.16 7.17
N LYS A 392 2.41 -43.16 6.29
CA LYS A 392 1.56 -44.34 6.52
C LYS A 392 2.19 -45.36 7.44
N ALA A 393 3.52 -45.38 7.52
CA ALA A 393 4.30 -46.20 8.44
C ALA A 393 5.47 -45.35 8.93
N ALA A 394 5.84 -45.48 10.19
CA ALA A 394 6.92 -44.68 10.76
C ALA A 394 8.23 -44.94 9.96
N PRO A 395 8.95 -43.87 9.56
CA PRO A 395 10.26 -44.03 8.94
C PRO A 395 11.29 -44.46 9.98
N ASP A 396 12.23 -45.30 9.53
CA ASP A 396 13.37 -45.86 10.26
C ASP A 396 14.64 -45.35 9.56
N PHE A 397 15.51 -44.67 10.31
CA PHE A 397 16.69 -44.00 9.76
C PHE A 397 17.77 -44.99 9.33
N GLU A 398 17.95 -46.10 10.06
CA GLU A 398 18.88 -47.19 9.75
C GLU A 398 18.41 -48.04 8.57
N LYS A 399 17.11 -48.03 8.29
CA LYS A 399 16.49 -48.71 7.15
C LYS A 399 15.59 -47.76 6.34
N PRO A 400 16.19 -46.83 5.57
CA PRO A 400 15.44 -45.83 4.81
C PRO A 400 14.48 -46.49 3.81
N GLY A 401 13.21 -46.10 3.88
CA GLY A 401 12.15 -46.57 2.99
C GLY A 401 11.93 -45.68 1.77
N ASP A 402 12.64 -44.55 1.67
CA ASP A 402 12.59 -43.64 0.54
C ASP A 402 13.18 -44.27 -0.74
N ALA A 403 12.77 -43.76 -1.90
CA ALA A 403 13.07 -44.37 -3.19
C ALA A 403 14.57 -44.46 -3.51
N ASN A 404 15.41 -43.61 -2.91
CA ASN A 404 16.85 -43.53 -3.16
C ASN A 404 17.71 -43.84 -1.93
N GLY A 405 17.11 -44.11 -0.77
CA GLY A 405 17.76 -44.54 0.45
C GLY A 405 18.59 -43.46 1.15
N ASP A 406 18.28 -42.17 0.95
CA ASP A 406 19.04 -41.04 1.49
C ASP A 406 18.39 -40.36 2.71
N ASN A 407 17.30 -40.94 3.24
CA ASN A 407 16.51 -40.40 4.33
C ASN A 407 15.82 -39.05 4.02
N ILE A 408 15.68 -38.67 2.74
CA ILE A 408 14.97 -37.48 2.28
C ILE A 408 13.78 -37.88 1.39
N TYR A 409 12.60 -37.91 1.98
CA TYR A 409 11.37 -38.33 1.32
C TYR A 409 10.73 -37.18 0.55
N LYS A 410 10.43 -37.37 -0.74
CA LYS A 410 9.88 -36.36 -1.66
C LYS A 410 8.42 -36.62 -2.00
N VAL A 411 7.55 -35.70 -1.62
CA VAL A 411 6.10 -35.75 -1.87
C VAL A 411 5.61 -34.44 -2.48
N LYS A 412 4.63 -34.49 -3.38
CA LYS A 412 3.96 -33.32 -3.95
C LYS A 412 2.52 -33.24 -3.41
N VAL A 413 2.14 -32.09 -2.89
CA VAL A 413 0.77 -31.80 -2.42
C VAL A 413 0.06 -30.87 -3.40
N ALA A 414 -1.28 -30.91 -3.41
CA ALA A 414 -2.13 -29.99 -4.13
C ALA A 414 -3.26 -29.48 -3.25
N VAL A 415 -3.58 -28.20 -3.41
CA VAL A 415 -4.68 -27.51 -2.71
C VAL A 415 -5.58 -26.92 -3.76
N THR A 416 -6.87 -27.27 -3.70
CA THR A 416 -7.89 -26.85 -4.64
C THR A 416 -8.96 -26.05 -3.92
N ASP A 417 -9.34 -24.90 -4.45
CA ASP A 417 -10.41 -24.07 -3.90
C ASP A 417 -11.82 -24.53 -4.35
N SER A 418 -12.83 -23.81 -3.87
CA SER A 418 -14.24 -24.03 -4.25
C SER A 418 -14.54 -23.76 -5.72
N ASP A 419 -13.66 -23.03 -6.42
CA ASP A 419 -13.72 -22.71 -7.84
C ASP A 419 -12.97 -23.72 -8.73
N SER A 420 -12.46 -24.81 -8.12
CA SER A 420 -11.70 -25.88 -8.75
C SER A 420 -10.34 -25.45 -9.32
N LEU A 421 -9.81 -24.29 -8.93
CA LEU A 421 -8.46 -23.87 -9.27
C LEU A 421 -7.48 -24.48 -8.26
N THR A 422 -6.30 -24.89 -8.72
CA THR A 422 -5.40 -25.76 -7.93
C THR A 422 -3.97 -25.25 -7.91
N ALA A 423 -3.38 -25.10 -6.73
CA ALA A 423 -1.95 -24.94 -6.54
C ALA A 423 -1.28 -26.24 -6.11
N THR A 424 0.01 -26.38 -6.38
CA THR A 424 0.80 -27.57 -6.04
C THR A 424 2.17 -27.20 -5.48
N GLN A 425 2.68 -27.97 -4.53
CA GLN A 425 4.01 -27.76 -3.96
C GLN A 425 4.75 -29.08 -3.75
N ASN A 426 6.04 -29.11 -4.08
CA ASN A 426 6.94 -30.21 -3.72
C ASN A 426 7.46 -30.00 -2.30
N LEU A 427 7.45 -31.06 -1.50
CA LEU A 427 7.92 -31.11 -0.12
C LEU A 427 9.03 -32.16 0.02
N SER A 428 10.09 -31.82 0.75
CA SER A 428 11.14 -32.74 1.16
C SER A 428 11.10 -32.95 2.67
N VAL A 429 10.96 -34.20 3.11
CA VAL A 429 10.89 -34.59 4.52
C VAL A 429 12.17 -35.34 4.88
N THR A 430 13.05 -34.71 5.65
CA THR A 430 14.31 -35.29 6.11
C THR A 430 14.12 -35.99 7.44
N ILE A 431 14.55 -37.25 7.55
CA ILE A 431 14.49 -38.02 8.78
C ILE A 431 15.79 -37.84 9.58
N LYS A 432 15.65 -37.55 10.87
CA LYS A 432 16.75 -37.42 11.81
C LYS A 432 16.82 -38.65 12.72
N ASP A 433 17.99 -39.27 12.72
CA ASP A 433 18.42 -40.35 13.63
C ASP A 433 18.18 -39.99 15.11
N ILE A 434 17.51 -40.90 15.82
CA ILE A 434 17.46 -40.99 17.26
C ILE A 434 18.27 -42.23 17.67
N ASN A 435 19.39 -41.99 18.37
CA ASN A 435 20.26 -43.07 18.84
C ASN A 435 19.53 -44.04 19.79
N GLU A 436 19.19 -45.22 19.28
CA GLU A 436 18.53 -46.29 20.01
C GLU A 436 19.58 -47.08 20.80
N SER A 437 19.71 -46.81 22.10
CA SER A 437 20.63 -47.60 22.93
C SER A 437 20.09 -49.03 23.05
N SER A 438 20.78 -49.98 22.42
CA SER A 438 20.57 -51.41 22.60
C SER A 438 20.73 -51.78 24.08
N GLU A 439 19.62 -52.10 24.76
CA GLU A 439 19.65 -52.78 26.06
C GLU A 439 19.93 -54.28 25.85
N PRO A 440 20.66 -54.95 26.78
CA PRO A 440 21.20 -56.27 26.58
C PRO A 440 20.18 -57.38 26.88
N ASN A 441 20.29 -58.48 26.12
CA ASN A 441 19.64 -59.78 26.32
C ASN A 441 19.53 -60.23 27.79
N GLU A 442 18.34 -60.69 28.23
CA GLU A 442 18.14 -61.92 29.04
C GLU A 442 16.65 -62.38 29.05
N PRO A 443 16.38 -63.68 29.40
CA PRO A 443 15.38 -64.51 28.71
C PRO A 443 14.02 -64.75 29.42
N ASP A 444 13.03 -65.13 28.59
CA ASP A 444 11.75 -65.84 28.80
C ASP A 444 11.15 -65.97 30.22
N ASN A 445 10.00 -65.30 30.43
CA ASN A 445 8.92 -65.74 31.32
C ASN A 445 7.56 -65.16 30.85
N PRO A 446 6.52 -65.96 30.55
CA PRO A 446 5.25 -65.44 30.06
C PRO A 446 4.34 -65.08 31.24
N SER A 447 4.40 -63.83 31.65
CA SER A 447 3.35 -63.17 32.45
C SER A 447 2.79 -62.01 31.64
N GLU A 448 1.46 -61.87 31.62
CA GLU A 448 0.73 -60.82 30.87
C GLU A 448 1.46 -59.46 30.88
N PRO A 449 1.48 -58.73 29.74
CA PRO A 449 2.11 -57.42 29.71
C PRO A 449 1.45 -56.54 30.77
N SER A 450 2.28 -56.05 31.69
CA SER A 450 1.83 -55.12 32.72
C SER A 450 1.49 -53.80 32.04
N LYS A 451 0.21 -53.44 31.99
CA LYS A 451 -0.28 -52.16 31.45
C LYS A 451 0.55 -51.00 32.00
N VAL A 452 1.21 -50.25 31.13
CA VAL A 452 2.08 -49.12 31.46
C VAL A 452 1.36 -47.82 31.08
N ALA A 453 1.48 -46.79 31.91
CA ALA A 453 0.93 -45.48 31.57
C ALA A 453 1.63 -44.87 30.34
N PRO A 454 0.94 -44.01 29.55
CA PRO A 454 1.53 -43.39 28.38
C PRO A 454 2.72 -42.50 28.73
N THR A 455 3.63 -42.26 27.79
CA THR A 455 4.78 -41.36 27.97
C THR A 455 4.63 -40.12 27.10
N ILE A 456 4.71 -38.94 27.69
CA ILE A 456 4.67 -37.66 26.95
C ILE A 456 6.09 -37.32 26.48
N LYS A 457 6.28 -37.20 25.16
CA LYS A 457 7.56 -36.90 24.50
C LYS A 457 7.76 -35.41 24.18
N THR A 458 6.71 -34.60 24.29
CA THR A 458 6.80 -33.15 24.07
C THR A 458 7.78 -32.50 25.06
N SER A 459 8.56 -31.53 24.58
CA SER A 459 9.43 -30.70 25.42
C SER A 459 8.61 -29.99 26.49
N SER A 460 9.12 -29.92 27.73
CA SER A 460 8.44 -29.23 28.85
C SER A 460 8.43 -27.71 28.73
N SER A 461 9.01 -27.14 27.67
CA SER A 461 8.97 -25.72 27.37
C SER A 461 8.94 -25.45 25.87
N VAL A 462 8.25 -24.39 25.47
CA VAL A 462 8.17 -23.89 24.09
C VAL A 462 8.16 -22.36 24.12
N THR A 463 8.72 -21.74 23.08
CA THR A 463 8.61 -20.29 22.86
C THR A 463 7.75 -20.04 21.64
N ILE A 464 6.77 -19.16 21.77
CA ILE A 464 5.92 -18.71 20.67
C ILE A 464 5.94 -17.18 20.61
N ALA A 465 5.81 -16.63 19.41
CA ALA A 465 5.70 -15.18 19.26
C ALA A 465 4.26 -14.73 19.61
N GLU A 466 4.11 -13.52 20.13
CA GLU A 466 2.79 -12.95 20.44
C GLU A 466 1.88 -12.82 19.21
N ASN A 467 0.61 -12.46 19.42
CA ASN A 467 -0.42 -12.32 18.37
C ASN A 467 -0.80 -13.63 17.64
N LYS A 468 -0.42 -14.80 18.17
CA LYS A 468 -0.80 -16.14 17.63
C LYS A 468 -1.50 -17.00 18.68
N THR A 469 -2.49 -17.77 18.25
CA THR A 469 -3.22 -18.70 19.14
C THR A 469 -2.66 -20.13 19.13
N ALA A 470 -2.02 -20.56 18.05
CA ALA A 470 -1.45 -21.91 17.95
C ALA A 470 -0.18 -22.06 18.80
N VAL A 471 -0.06 -23.18 19.54
CA VAL A 471 1.09 -23.44 20.42
C VAL A 471 1.91 -24.63 19.92
N LEU A 472 1.42 -25.86 20.15
CA LEU A 472 2.08 -27.11 19.73
C LEU A 472 1.13 -28.31 19.85
N ASN A 473 1.58 -29.46 19.35
CA ASN A 473 0.92 -30.75 19.58
C ASN A 473 1.60 -31.51 20.72
N ILE A 474 0.80 -32.08 21.61
CA ILE A 474 1.27 -32.95 22.69
C ILE A 474 1.51 -34.34 22.11
N ASN A 475 2.78 -34.66 21.88
CA ASN A 475 3.24 -35.92 21.32
C ASN A 475 3.49 -36.92 22.46
N SER A 476 2.86 -38.09 22.40
CA SER A 476 2.90 -39.12 23.45
C SER A 476 2.88 -40.52 22.83
N THR A 477 3.39 -41.53 23.56
CA THR A 477 3.40 -42.94 23.15
C THR A 477 2.81 -43.84 24.23
N ASP A 478 2.24 -44.98 23.84
CA ASP A 478 1.67 -45.99 24.75
C ASP A 478 2.34 -47.37 24.57
N ASP A 479 2.13 -48.29 25.50
CA ASP A 479 2.72 -49.65 25.47
C ASP A 479 1.91 -50.67 24.68
N VAL A 480 0.62 -50.39 24.41
CA VAL A 480 -0.26 -51.20 23.57
C VAL A 480 -0.40 -50.56 22.20
N ASP A 481 0.36 -51.08 21.24
CA ASP A 481 0.46 -50.66 19.83
C ASP A 481 1.02 -49.24 19.59
N SER A 482 2.02 -49.15 18.70
CA SER A 482 2.78 -47.95 18.32
C SER A 482 1.98 -46.87 17.57
N GLU A 483 0.66 -46.93 17.63
CA GLU A 483 -0.29 -46.02 17.00
C GLU A 483 -1.18 -45.50 18.13
N GLY A 484 -1.04 -44.23 18.54
CA GLY A 484 -1.75 -43.60 19.67
C GLY A 484 -3.29 -43.55 19.60
N ASP A 485 -3.92 -44.50 18.89
CA ASP A 485 -5.34 -44.76 18.73
C ASP A 485 -5.97 -45.26 20.05
N GLY A 486 -6.06 -44.34 21.01
CA GLY A 486 -6.61 -44.59 22.34
C GLY A 486 -6.30 -43.48 23.35
N LEU A 487 -5.37 -42.58 23.03
CA LEU A 487 -4.96 -41.50 23.91
C LEU A 487 -5.99 -40.36 23.92
N THR A 488 -6.38 -39.94 25.11
CA THR A 488 -7.20 -38.74 25.33
C THR A 488 -6.40 -37.67 26.06
N TYR A 489 -6.49 -36.45 25.55
CA TYR A 489 -5.75 -35.30 26.04
C TYR A 489 -6.67 -34.35 26.80
N ARG A 490 -6.22 -33.86 27.95
CA ARG A 490 -6.93 -32.80 28.68
C ARG A 490 -5.99 -31.84 29.37
N LEU A 491 -6.43 -30.59 29.50
CA LEU A 491 -5.86 -29.64 30.43
C LEU A 491 -6.30 -30.02 31.85
N SER A 492 -5.33 -30.34 32.70
CA SER A 492 -5.54 -30.91 34.03
C SER A 492 -5.12 -29.97 35.16
N GLY A 493 -4.53 -28.82 34.84
CA GLY A 493 -4.12 -27.80 35.79
C GLY A 493 -3.11 -26.84 35.20
N GLY A 494 -2.41 -26.09 36.07
CA GLY A 494 -1.54 -24.98 35.69
C GLY A 494 -2.19 -23.64 36.03
N ALA A 495 -1.37 -22.62 36.34
CA ALA A 495 -1.87 -21.31 36.73
C ALA A 495 -2.67 -20.64 35.59
N ASP A 496 -2.32 -20.98 34.34
CA ASP A 496 -2.81 -20.32 33.13
C ASP A 496 -3.76 -21.20 32.31
N ALA A 497 -4.15 -22.37 32.83
CA ALA A 497 -4.94 -23.38 32.10
C ALA A 497 -6.25 -22.83 31.52
N ALA A 498 -6.85 -21.81 32.16
CA ALA A 498 -8.08 -21.17 31.69
C ALA A 498 -7.90 -20.47 30.34
N LEU A 499 -6.68 -20.04 30.00
CA LEU A 499 -6.34 -19.30 28.78
C LEU A 499 -6.10 -20.23 27.57
N PHE A 500 -6.04 -21.54 27.79
CA PHE A 500 -5.75 -22.53 26.75
C PHE A 500 -6.95 -23.45 26.47
N SER A 501 -6.90 -24.06 25.30
CA SER A 501 -7.74 -25.19 24.90
C SER A 501 -6.83 -26.30 24.38
N ILE A 502 -7.23 -27.56 24.61
CA ILE A 502 -6.61 -28.72 23.99
C ILE A 502 -7.70 -29.56 23.35
N ASP A 503 -7.49 -29.98 22.11
CA ASP A 503 -8.44 -30.83 21.41
C ASP A 503 -8.20 -32.32 21.68
N LYS A 504 -9.10 -33.15 21.14
CA LYS A 504 -9.04 -34.62 21.30
C LYS A 504 -7.80 -35.27 20.66
N ASN A 505 -7.10 -34.56 19.78
CA ASN A 505 -5.90 -35.02 19.09
C ASN A 505 -4.62 -34.48 19.75
N GLY A 506 -4.73 -33.74 20.86
CA GLY A 506 -3.59 -33.20 21.60
C GLY A 506 -3.07 -31.86 21.08
N VAL A 507 -3.82 -31.15 20.24
CA VAL A 507 -3.44 -29.81 19.74
C VAL A 507 -3.72 -28.77 20.82
N LEU A 508 -2.66 -28.11 21.32
CA LEU A 508 -2.75 -27.07 22.34
C LEU A 508 -2.78 -25.68 21.68
N ASN A 509 -3.78 -24.86 22.06
CA ASN A 509 -3.97 -23.49 21.57
C ASN A 509 -4.29 -22.52 22.72
N PHE A 510 -3.88 -21.27 22.61
CA PHE A 510 -4.50 -20.18 23.35
C PHE A 510 -5.94 -19.95 22.88
N LYS A 511 -6.83 -19.57 23.80
CA LYS A 511 -8.20 -19.15 23.48
C LYS A 511 -8.27 -17.75 22.90
N ALA A 512 -7.30 -16.90 23.24
CA ALA A 512 -7.13 -15.56 22.71
C ALA A 512 -5.62 -15.32 22.52
N ALA A 513 -5.25 -14.65 21.44
CA ALA A 513 -3.84 -14.40 21.17
C ALA A 513 -3.18 -13.62 22.33
N PRO A 514 -1.99 -14.04 22.82
CA PRO A 514 -1.28 -13.32 23.86
C PRO A 514 -0.65 -12.03 23.31
N ASP A 515 -0.49 -11.05 24.19
CA ASP A 515 0.11 -9.71 23.97
C ASP A 515 1.26 -9.59 24.97
N PHE A 516 2.48 -9.31 24.50
CA PHE A 516 3.70 -9.33 25.31
C PHE A 516 3.80 -8.12 26.24
N GLU A 517 3.33 -6.95 25.80
CA GLU A 517 3.28 -5.70 26.56
C GLU A 517 2.19 -5.73 27.64
N LYS A 518 1.16 -6.56 27.44
CA LYS A 518 0.07 -6.79 28.39
C LYS A 518 -0.13 -8.28 28.67
N PRO A 519 0.79 -8.91 29.43
CA PRO A 519 0.76 -10.33 29.68
C PRO A 519 -0.55 -10.75 30.38
N GLY A 520 -1.22 -11.76 29.83
CA GLY A 520 -2.44 -12.33 30.38
C GLY A 520 -2.19 -13.44 31.40
N ASP A 521 -0.94 -13.88 31.57
CA ASP A 521 -0.55 -14.93 32.51
C ASP A 521 -0.74 -14.50 33.97
N ALA A 522 -0.88 -15.47 34.86
CA ALA A 522 -1.26 -15.25 36.25
C ALA A 522 -0.25 -14.39 37.05
N ASN A 523 1.01 -14.36 36.63
CA ASN A 523 2.07 -13.61 37.31
C ASN A 523 2.73 -12.50 36.46
N GLY A 524 2.26 -12.31 35.23
CA GLY A 524 2.66 -11.23 34.33
C GLY A 524 4.09 -11.33 33.80
N ASP A 525 4.67 -12.54 33.72
CA ASP A 525 6.07 -12.76 33.33
C ASP A 525 6.24 -13.27 31.88
N ASN A 526 5.16 -13.32 31.10
CA ASN A 526 5.12 -13.86 29.74
C ASN A 526 5.46 -15.37 29.65
N ILE A 527 5.42 -16.10 30.78
CA ILE A 527 5.65 -17.56 30.82
C ILE A 527 4.39 -18.25 31.35
N TYR A 528 3.56 -18.69 30.41
CA TYR A 528 2.29 -19.35 30.70
C TYR A 528 2.50 -20.81 31.09
N LYS A 529 1.97 -21.23 32.24
CA LYS A 529 2.15 -22.57 32.82
C LYS A 529 0.87 -23.37 32.75
N VAL A 530 0.89 -24.45 31.96
CA VAL A 530 -0.20 -25.41 31.84
C VAL A 530 0.25 -26.82 32.21
N LYS A 531 -0.67 -27.65 32.69
CA LYS A 531 -0.44 -29.07 32.97
C LYS A 531 -1.34 -29.91 32.09
N VAL A 532 -0.76 -30.70 31.21
CA VAL A 532 -1.48 -31.62 30.34
C VAL A 532 -1.50 -33.00 30.98
N THR A 533 -2.65 -33.68 30.92
CA THR A 533 -2.76 -35.11 31.22
C THR A 533 -3.13 -35.86 29.94
N VAL A 534 -2.39 -36.94 29.67
CA VAL A 534 -2.68 -37.91 28.63
C VAL A 534 -3.15 -39.20 29.30
N THR A 535 -4.27 -39.74 28.84
CA THR A 535 -4.90 -40.95 29.39
C THR A 535 -5.05 -41.99 28.30
N ASP A 536 -4.58 -43.20 28.54
CA ASP A 536 -4.73 -44.32 27.61
C ASP A 536 -6.12 -44.98 27.67
N SER A 537 -6.30 -45.98 26.83
CA SER A 537 -7.55 -46.77 26.75
C SER A 537 -7.83 -47.58 28.02
N ASP A 538 -6.80 -47.82 28.83
CA ASP A 538 -6.86 -48.54 30.10
C ASP A 538 -7.02 -47.62 31.33
N ALA A 539 -7.24 -46.32 31.08
CA ALA A 539 -7.39 -45.26 32.05
C ALA A 539 -6.16 -44.97 32.92
N LEU A 540 -4.97 -45.44 32.51
CA LEU A 540 -3.71 -44.98 33.12
C LEU A 540 -3.35 -43.62 32.53
N THR A 541 -2.65 -42.80 33.33
CA THR A 541 -2.43 -41.39 32.99
C THR A 541 -0.98 -40.98 33.17
N ALA A 542 -0.47 -40.18 32.24
CA ALA A 542 0.74 -39.38 32.44
C ALA A 542 0.45 -37.89 32.40
N THR A 543 1.23 -37.13 33.16
CA THR A 543 1.06 -35.68 33.26
C THR A 543 2.37 -34.96 33.03
N GLN A 544 2.34 -33.85 32.31
CA GLN A 544 3.51 -32.97 32.12
C GLN A 544 3.11 -31.52 32.37
N ASN A 545 3.97 -30.80 33.10
CA ASN A 545 3.92 -29.34 33.17
C ASN A 545 4.64 -28.77 31.95
N LEU A 546 3.99 -27.86 31.24
CA LEU A 546 4.50 -27.16 30.08
C LEU A 546 4.59 -25.66 30.39
N SER A 547 5.73 -25.06 30.07
CA SER A 547 5.94 -23.62 30.07
C SER A 547 5.91 -23.08 28.64
N VAL A 548 4.97 -22.19 28.34
CA VAL A 548 4.84 -21.50 27.05
C VAL A 548 5.34 -20.07 27.24
N THR A 549 6.54 -19.78 26.74
CA THR A 549 7.11 -18.43 26.77
C THR A 549 6.62 -17.65 25.56
N VAL A 550 6.02 -16.48 25.80
CA VAL A 550 5.67 -15.55 24.73
C VAL A 550 6.84 -14.60 24.51
N SER A 551 7.31 -14.50 23.27
CA SER A 551 8.35 -13.54 22.87
C SER A 551 7.73 -12.30 22.24
N ASP A 552 8.27 -11.15 22.65
CA ASP A 552 8.02 -9.81 22.11
C ASP A 552 8.20 -9.77 20.59
N ILE A 553 7.20 -9.27 19.89
CA ILE A 553 7.30 -8.79 18.51
C ILE A 553 7.21 -7.28 18.57
N ALA A 554 8.24 -6.59 18.06
CA ALA A 554 8.39 -5.15 18.18
C ALA A 554 7.13 -4.35 17.78
N ASP A 555 6.39 -3.87 18.78
CA ASP A 555 5.35 -2.86 18.59
C ASP A 555 5.99 -1.55 18.11
N THR A 556 5.53 -1.08 16.94
CA THR A 556 6.10 0.04 16.15
C THR A 556 7.01 1.02 16.93
N PRO A 557 8.31 1.12 16.59
CA PRO A 557 9.16 2.13 17.20
C PRO A 557 8.73 3.53 16.77
N SER A 558 8.38 4.37 17.73
CA SER A 558 8.50 5.81 17.54
C SER A 558 9.98 6.15 17.30
N ASN A 559 10.34 6.36 16.03
CA ASN A 559 11.48 7.15 15.57
C ASN A 559 12.88 6.77 16.13
N PRO A 560 13.73 6.01 15.39
CA PRO A 560 15.14 5.93 15.72
C PRO A 560 15.84 7.17 15.12
N ASP A 561 15.84 8.25 15.89
CA ASP A 561 16.75 9.35 15.68
C ASP A 561 17.53 9.62 16.98
N THR A 562 18.57 8.83 17.23
CA THR A 562 19.73 9.29 18.01
C THR A 562 21.02 8.96 17.27
N PRO A 563 21.90 9.96 17.05
CA PRO A 563 23.17 9.77 16.37
C PRO A 563 24.13 8.97 17.24
N ASP A 564 24.90 8.04 16.67
CA ASP A 564 26.16 7.59 17.26
C ASP A 564 27.26 8.61 16.88
N PRO A 565 27.77 9.42 17.82
CA PRO A 565 28.94 10.25 17.63
C PRO A 565 30.15 9.48 18.16
N GLY A 566 30.56 8.40 17.47
CA GLY A 566 31.50 7.46 18.10
C GLY A 566 32.48 6.69 17.22
N ASN A 567 32.11 6.20 16.03
CA ASN A 567 32.98 5.23 15.35
C ASN A 567 33.25 5.50 13.86
N PRO A 568 34.45 5.95 13.47
CA PRO A 568 34.87 6.01 12.09
C PRO A 568 35.44 4.64 11.68
N GLY A 569 34.58 3.72 11.24
CA GLY A 569 34.96 2.51 10.50
C GLY A 569 34.32 1.21 11.01
N GLY A 570 33.57 0.54 10.14
CA GLY A 570 33.25 -0.90 10.24
C GLY A 570 31.83 -1.28 10.64
N GLY A 571 31.00 -1.64 9.66
CA GLY A 571 30.46 -3.00 9.52
C GLY A 571 29.59 -3.63 10.61
N ASN A 572 28.47 -3.02 11.01
CA ASN A 572 27.39 -3.81 11.63
C ASN A 572 26.20 -3.88 10.68
N SER A 573 26.07 -5.01 9.99
CA SER A 573 24.81 -5.41 9.36
C SER A 573 23.76 -5.59 10.45
N THR A 574 22.65 -4.88 10.37
CA THR A 574 21.55 -5.01 11.34
C THR A 574 20.38 -5.71 10.67
N LEU A 575 19.88 -6.80 11.27
CA LEU A 575 18.59 -7.40 10.90
C LEU A 575 17.48 -6.63 11.60
N LEU A 576 16.51 -6.13 10.84
CA LEU A 576 15.30 -5.48 11.32
C LEU A 576 14.11 -6.30 10.84
N ASP A 577 13.52 -7.07 11.74
CA ASP A 577 12.24 -7.73 11.52
C ASP A 577 11.13 -6.84 12.08
N LEU A 578 10.22 -6.37 11.23
CA LEU A 578 9.15 -5.43 11.57
C LEU A 578 7.81 -6.13 11.81
N GLY A 579 7.68 -7.40 11.39
CA GLY A 579 6.46 -8.18 11.44
C GLY A 579 5.30 -7.59 10.61
N ASN A 580 4.28 -8.42 10.35
CA ASN A 580 3.11 -8.04 9.56
C ASN A 580 2.41 -6.76 10.08
N GLY A 581 1.76 -6.04 9.17
CA GLY A 581 1.07 -4.77 9.40
C GLY A 581 1.70 -3.64 8.57
N ASN A 582 1.07 -2.47 8.52
CA ASN A 582 1.59 -1.35 7.71
C ASN A 582 2.76 -0.65 8.44
N ASN A 583 3.98 -1.14 8.26
CA ASN A 583 5.17 -0.61 8.91
C ASN A 583 5.66 0.69 8.25
N LYS A 584 6.30 1.56 9.04
CA LYS A 584 6.93 2.79 8.54
C LYS A 584 8.31 2.96 9.16
N ILE A 585 9.35 2.78 8.36
CA ILE A 585 10.74 2.88 8.81
C ILE A 585 11.52 3.87 7.95
N LYS A 586 12.51 4.52 8.56
CA LYS A 586 13.44 5.42 7.88
C LYS A 586 14.86 5.22 8.38
N LEU A 587 15.66 4.54 7.57
CA LEU A 587 17.08 4.29 7.78
C LEU A 587 17.91 5.43 7.20
N ARG A 588 19.16 5.55 7.63
CA ARG A 588 20.06 6.63 7.17
C ARG A 588 21.44 6.16 6.76
N ARG A 589 22.12 5.35 7.57
CA ARG A 589 23.47 4.86 7.28
C ARG A 589 23.64 3.46 7.82
N GLY A 590 24.42 2.64 7.12
CA GLY A 590 24.76 1.29 7.55
C GLY A 590 24.23 0.28 6.53
N ASN A 591 24.64 -0.98 6.70
CA ASN A 591 24.08 -2.08 5.93
C ASN A 591 22.96 -2.70 6.75
N HIS A 592 21.81 -2.95 6.16
CA HIS A 592 20.65 -3.48 6.87
C HIS A 592 20.02 -4.63 6.10
N THR A 593 19.50 -5.61 6.83
CA THR A 593 18.55 -6.59 6.30
C THR A 593 17.21 -6.27 6.92
N ILE A 594 16.19 -5.97 6.13
CA ILE A 594 14.85 -5.62 6.60
C ILE A 594 13.89 -6.73 6.18
N LEU A 595 13.12 -7.24 7.12
CA LEU A 595 11.98 -8.14 6.90
C LEU A 595 10.75 -7.39 7.39
N ALA A 596 9.91 -6.90 6.48
CA ALA A 596 8.71 -6.14 6.85
C ALA A 596 7.50 -7.06 7.10
N GLY A 597 7.45 -8.24 6.48
CA GLY A 597 6.29 -9.11 6.58
C GLY A 597 5.11 -8.57 5.75
N ALA A 598 3.91 -9.12 5.91
CA ALA A 598 2.76 -8.72 5.10
C ALA A 598 2.15 -7.39 5.59
N GLY A 599 1.99 -6.41 4.71
CA GLY A 599 1.48 -5.08 5.03
C GLY A 599 1.65 -4.08 3.88
N HIS A 600 1.15 -2.86 4.06
CA HIS A 600 1.43 -1.73 3.16
C HIS A 600 2.61 -0.93 3.71
N ASP A 601 3.82 -1.41 3.47
CA ASP A 601 5.00 -0.87 4.15
C ASP A 601 5.55 0.38 3.50
N LYS A 602 6.12 1.27 4.32
CA LYS A 602 6.84 2.44 3.86
C LYS A 602 8.26 2.43 4.40
N ILE A 603 9.20 2.04 3.55
CA ILE A 603 10.59 1.77 3.93
C ILE A 603 11.51 2.82 3.30
N GLY A 604 12.05 3.70 4.13
CA GLY A 604 13.06 4.68 3.73
C GLY A 604 14.47 4.11 3.89
N LEU A 605 15.21 3.93 2.80
CA LEU A 605 16.59 3.41 2.81
C LEU A 605 17.63 4.53 2.82
N GLY A 606 18.79 4.24 3.40
CA GLY A 606 19.88 5.19 3.59
C GLY A 606 21.08 4.88 2.73
N THR A 607 22.26 5.31 3.16
CA THR A 607 23.52 4.89 2.56
C THR A 607 23.92 3.52 3.08
N GLY A 608 24.50 2.67 2.24
CA GLY A 608 25.01 1.35 2.61
C GLY A 608 24.45 0.26 1.68
N ILE A 609 24.82 -0.99 1.94
CA ILE A 609 24.26 -2.13 1.21
C ILE A 609 23.09 -2.68 2.02
N ASP A 610 21.88 -2.57 1.48
CA ASP A 610 20.66 -2.99 2.19
C ASP A 610 19.94 -4.11 1.42
N THR A 611 19.45 -5.09 2.16
CA THR A 611 18.54 -6.14 1.67
C THR A 611 17.17 -5.90 2.28
N VAL A 612 16.11 -5.90 1.47
CA VAL A 612 14.74 -5.68 1.91
C VAL A 612 13.87 -6.83 1.41
N ASP A 613 13.15 -7.45 2.32
CA ASP A 613 11.96 -8.23 2.03
C ASP A 613 10.78 -7.49 2.63
N ALA A 614 9.98 -6.86 1.79
CA ALA A 614 8.82 -6.09 2.22
C ALA A 614 7.54 -6.95 2.33
N GLY A 615 7.63 -8.28 2.11
CA GLY A 615 6.48 -9.19 2.18
C GLY A 615 5.30 -8.78 1.30
N ASP A 616 4.13 -9.38 1.50
CA ASP A 616 2.93 -9.11 0.69
C ASP A 616 2.25 -7.79 1.06
N GLY A 617 1.70 -7.09 0.06
CA GLY A 617 0.93 -5.87 0.17
C GLY A 617 1.53 -4.76 -0.68
N ASN A 618 0.84 -3.63 -0.79
CA ASN A 618 1.30 -2.50 -1.61
C ASN A 618 2.40 -1.70 -0.89
N ASN A 619 3.63 -2.10 -1.10
CA ASN A 619 4.82 -1.60 -0.45
C ASN A 619 5.40 -0.38 -1.16
N PHE A 620 6.03 0.48 -0.36
CA PHE A 620 6.63 1.71 -0.82
C PHE A 620 8.03 1.91 -0.26
N ILE A 621 9.05 1.63 -1.09
CA ILE A 621 10.45 1.75 -0.74
C ILE A 621 11.09 2.97 -1.43
N TYR A 622 11.86 3.76 -0.68
CA TYR A 622 12.44 5.00 -1.18
C TYR A 622 13.76 5.40 -0.53
N MET A 623 14.59 6.15 -1.25
CA MET A 623 15.83 6.70 -0.68
C MET A 623 15.60 7.93 0.19
N THR A 624 16.24 7.92 1.35
CA THR A 624 16.25 9.02 2.31
C THR A 624 17.38 10.00 2.01
N LYS A 625 17.17 11.28 2.31
CA LYS A 625 18.18 12.31 2.07
C LYS A 625 19.42 12.07 2.92
N HIS A 626 20.58 12.03 2.27
CA HIS A 626 21.89 11.93 2.88
C HIS A 626 22.86 12.90 2.16
N ASN A 627 23.89 13.39 2.85
CA ASN A 627 24.71 14.53 2.40
C ASN A 627 25.75 14.13 1.32
N GLY A 628 25.30 13.70 0.14
CA GLY A 628 26.15 13.44 -1.03
C GLY A 628 27.10 12.24 -0.87
N ARG A 629 26.73 11.29 -0.02
CA ARG A 629 27.44 10.00 0.12
C ARG A 629 26.84 9.01 -0.88
N SER A 630 27.60 7.98 -1.25
CA SER A 630 27.06 6.91 -2.12
C SER A 630 25.89 6.20 -1.42
N ASP A 631 24.84 5.94 -2.19
CA ASP A 631 23.67 5.19 -1.72
C ASP A 631 24.04 3.76 -1.35
N GLY A 632 25.00 3.14 -2.05
CA GLY A 632 25.29 1.70 -1.99
C GLY A 632 24.18 0.86 -2.63
N SER A 633 24.49 -0.39 -2.97
CA SER A 633 23.56 -1.31 -3.64
C SER A 633 22.37 -1.72 -2.75
N LYS A 634 21.23 -1.99 -3.37
CA LYS A 634 19.99 -2.44 -2.74
C LYS A 634 19.52 -3.74 -3.37
N ASP A 635 19.17 -4.72 -2.57
CA ASP A 635 18.49 -5.94 -3.02
C ASP A 635 17.09 -5.95 -2.41
N ILE A 636 16.07 -5.72 -3.23
CA ILE A 636 14.71 -5.44 -2.78
C ILE A 636 13.75 -6.49 -3.33
N LEU A 637 13.01 -7.12 -2.43
CA LEU A 637 11.88 -8.01 -2.66
C LEU A 637 10.61 -7.39 -2.07
N THR A 638 9.49 -7.36 -2.81
CA THR A 638 8.22 -6.79 -2.31
C THR A 638 7.00 -7.71 -2.40
N GLY A 639 7.20 -9.00 -2.67
CA GLY A 639 6.12 -10.00 -2.57
C GLY A 639 4.98 -9.77 -3.57
N THR A 640 3.74 -9.95 -3.13
CA THR A 640 2.55 -9.71 -3.96
C THR A 640 1.89 -8.39 -3.60
N GLY A 641 1.53 -7.55 -4.57
CA GLY A 641 1.06 -6.20 -4.26
C GLY A 641 0.94 -5.33 -5.50
N ASP A 642 0.69 -4.03 -5.35
CA ASP A 642 1.06 -3.04 -6.37
C ASP A 642 2.14 -2.15 -5.75
N ASP A 643 3.38 -2.55 -5.99
CA ASP A 643 4.55 -2.07 -5.27
C ASP A 643 5.23 -0.92 -5.96
N ARG A 644 5.96 -0.14 -5.16
CA ARG A 644 6.67 1.04 -5.63
C ARG A 644 8.03 1.12 -5.00
N VAL A 645 9.06 0.99 -5.82
CA VAL A 645 10.45 1.05 -5.39
C VAL A 645 11.17 2.18 -6.10
N LYS A 646 11.75 3.08 -5.33
CA LYS A 646 12.66 4.13 -5.81
C LYS A 646 14.02 3.97 -5.15
N ALA A 647 14.91 3.27 -5.85
CA ALA A 647 16.24 2.92 -5.40
C ALA A 647 17.22 4.10 -5.56
N GLY A 648 18.51 3.83 -5.36
CA GLY A 648 19.56 4.82 -5.18
C GLY A 648 20.44 5.01 -6.40
N SER A 649 21.64 5.52 -6.18
CA SER A 649 22.70 5.59 -7.19
C SER A 649 23.64 4.35 -7.15
N GLY A 650 23.21 3.28 -6.49
CA GLY A 650 23.96 2.03 -6.37
C GLY A 650 23.57 1.05 -7.46
N ASP A 651 24.30 -0.06 -7.58
CA ASP A 651 23.91 -1.15 -8.48
C ASP A 651 22.82 -1.96 -7.77
N ASP A 652 21.55 -1.71 -8.10
CA ASP A 652 20.41 -2.17 -7.34
C ASP A 652 19.71 -3.35 -8.04
N ARG A 653 19.29 -4.37 -7.29
CA ARG A 653 18.46 -5.48 -7.77
C ARG A 653 17.04 -5.36 -7.23
N LEU A 654 16.08 -5.19 -8.13
CA LEU A 654 14.69 -4.87 -7.81
C LEU A 654 13.77 -6.00 -8.27
N ASN A 655 13.36 -6.84 -7.32
CA ASN A 655 12.36 -7.88 -7.51
C ASN A 655 11.04 -7.48 -6.85
N LEU A 656 10.14 -6.88 -7.61
CA LEU A 656 8.88 -6.42 -7.03
C LEU A 656 7.83 -7.54 -6.91
N GLY A 657 8.24 -8.79 -7.16
CA GLY A 657 7.36 -9.95 -7.11
C GLY A 657 6.21 -9.83 -8.10
N THR A 658 4.99 -10.14 -7.68
CA THR A 658 3.83 -10.17 -8.59
C THR A 658 2.84 -9.06 -8.32
N ALA A 659 2.77 -8.13 -9.26
CA ALA A 659 1.77 -7.09 -9.33
C ALA A 659 0.32 -7.63 -9.37
N LYS A 660 -0.61 -6.95 -8.68
CA LYS A 660 -2.06 -7.12 -8.91
C LYS A 660 -2.51 -6.45 -10.22
N LYS A 661 -1.95 -5.28 -10.51
CA LYS A 661 -2.17 -4.48 -11.71
C LYS A 661 -0.83 -4.09 -12.33
N TYR A 662 0.00 -3.36 -11.59
CA TYR A 662 1.39 -3.09 -11.98
C TYR A 662 2.24 -2.65 -10.80
N ASP A 663 3.50 -3.06 -10.85
CA ASP A 663 4.55 -2.57 -9.96
C ASP A 663 5.30 -1.42 -10.63
N ILE A 664 5.94 -0.56 -9.84
CA ILE A 664 6.71 0.56 -10.36
C ILE A 664 8.11 0.55 -9.76
N ALA A 665 9.11 0.39 -10.63
CA ALA A 665 10.51 0.43 -10.25
C ALA A 665 11.24 1.62 -10.89
N PHE A 666 12.03 2.30 -10.07
CA PHE A 666 13.05 3.25 -10.45
C PHE A 666 14.39 2.77 -9.89
N GLY A 667 15.31 2.38 -10.76
CA GLY A 667 16.68 2.04 -10.38
C GLY A 667 17.50 3.30 -10.09
N ARG A 668 17.26 4.35 -10.90
CA ARG A 668 17.97 5.62 -10.98
C ARG A 668 19.34 5.55 -11.63
N GLY A 669 20.40 5.31 -10.88
CA GLY A 669 21.75 5.35 -11.45
C GLY A 669 22.59 4.24 -10.85
N GLY A 670 23.58 3.76 -11.59
CA GLY A 670 24.19 2.46 -11.29
C GLY A 670 23.89 1.50 -12.44
N SER A 671 24.31 0.26 -12.30
CA SER A 671 23.93 -0.84 -13.19
C SER A 671 22.85 -1.65 -12.48
N ASP A 672 21.58 -1.35 -12.80
CA ASP A 672 20.44 -1.91 -12.07
C ASP A 672 19.92 -3.19 -12.72
N THR A 673 19.38 -4.10 -11.92
CA THR A 673 18.76 -5.35 -12.37
C THR A 673 17.28 -5.36 -11.98
N PHE A 674 16.39 -5.41 -12.97
CA PHE A 674 14.95 -5.48 -12.78
C PHE A 674 14.47 -6.91 -13.02
N VAL A 675 13.84 -7.53 -12.04
CA VAL A 675 13.38 -8.93 -12.15
C VAL A 675 11.96 -8.97 -12.71
N LEU A 676 11.77 -9.71 -13.80
CA LEU A 676 10.46 -10.01 -14.34
C LEU A 676 9.90 -11.26 -13.69
N ASN A 677 8.70 -11.13 -13.14
CA ASN A 677 7.93 -12.26 -12.62
C ASN A 677 6.72 -12.49 -13.51
N GLU A 678 6.39 -13.75 -13.73
CA GLU A 678 5.14 -14.13 -14.40
C GLU A 678 3.96 -13.91 -13.43
N GLY A 679 2.88 -13.29 -13.90
CA GLY A 679 1.75 -12.91 -13.05
C GLY A 679 0.67 -12.12 -13.79
N ARG A 680 -0.40 -11.73 -13.08
CA ARG A 680 -1.53 -10.97 -13.66
C ARG A 680 -1.20 -9.51 -13.95
N GLY A 681 -0.36 -8.88 -13.14
CA GLY A 681 0.15 -7.53 -13.38
C GLY A 681 1.52 -7.54 -14.06
N TYR A 682 2.04 -6.34 -14.34
CA TYR A 682 3.33 -6.18 -15.02
C TYR A 682 4.21 -5.13 -14.34
N LEU A 683 5.52 -5.23 -14.54
CA LEU A 683 6.48 -4.28 -13.99
C LEU A 683 6.62 -3.04 -14.88
N ILE A 684 6.40 -1.85 -14.32
CA ILE A 684 6.70 -0.58 -14.98
C ILE A 684 8.09 -0.10 -14.56
N ILE A 685 9.03 -0.16 -15.50
CA ILE A 685 10.38 0.34 -15.31
C ILE A 685 10.44 1.77 -15.84
N ARG A 686 10.76 2.72 -14.95
CA ARG A 686 10.59 4.15 -15.23
C ARG A 686 11.84 4.86 -15.74
N ASP A 687 13.02 4.28 -15.54
CA ASP A 687 14.29 4.92 -15.89
C ASP A 687 15.33 4.02 -16.56
N PHE A 688 14.96 2.80 -16.98
CA PHE A 688 15.81 1.86 -17.72
C PHE A 688 16.75 2.52 -18.74
N GLU A 689 18.04 2.23 -18.61
CA GLU A 689 19.13 2.66 -19.49
C GLU A 689 19.77 1.44 -20.19
N GLN A 690 19.52 1.31 -21.50
CA GLN A 690 20.03 0.21 -22.30
C GLN A 690 21.56 0.12 -22.26
N GLY A 691 22.10 -1.10 -22.12
CA GLY A 691 23.54 -1.35 -22.03
C GLY A 691 24.15 -1.06 -20.66
N ILE A 692 23.41 -0.44 -19.74
CA ILE A 692 23.82 -0.24 -18.34
C ILE A 692 22.98 -1.14 -17.43
N ASP A 693 21.66 -1.06 -17.57
CA ASP A 693 20.73 -1.87 -16.78
C ASP A 693 20.53 -3.26 -17.41
N LYS A 694 20.06 -4.19 -16.58
CA LYS A 694 19.71 -5.56 -16.94
C LYS A 694 18.28 -5.90 -16.56
N ILE A 695 17.70 -6.79 -17.34
CA ILE A 695 16.41 -7.41 -17.06
C ILE A 695 16.64 -8.88 -16.73
N GLU A 696 16.30 -9.29 -15.52
CA GLU A 696 16.39 -10.68 -15.09
C GLU A 696 15.08 -11.39 -15.40
N ILE A 697 15.15 -12.49 -16.16
CA ILE A 697 13.96 -13.15 -16.75
C ILE A 697 13.71 -14.55 -16.18
N GLY A 698 14.29 -14.86 -15.02
CA GLY A 698 13.98 -16.09 -14.30
C GLY A 698 14.33 -17.35 -15.11
N SER A 699 13.33 -18.23 -15.25
CA SER A 699 13.39 -19.44 -16.08
C SER A 699 13.13 -19.22 -17.57
N LEU A 700 12.73 -18.01 -17.98
CA LEU A 700 12.55 -17.66 -19.39
C LEU A 700 13.90 -17.43 -20.05
N SER A 701 13.95 -17.67 -21.36
CA SER A 701 15.06 -17.26 -22.21
C SER A 701 14.69 -16.00 -22.99
N PHE A 702 15.70 -15.31 -23.54
CA PHE A 702 15.48 -14.14 -24.39
C PHE A 702 14.56 -14.47 -25.58
N ASP A 703 14.64 -15.70 -26.11
CA ASP A 703 13.84 -16.15 -27.25
C ASP A 703 12.36 -16.37 -26.90
N ASP A 704 12.01 -16.47 -25.61
CA ASP A 704 10.62 -16.58 -25.15
C ASP A 704 9.90 -15.23 -25.09
N LEU A 705 10.64 -14.12 -25.25
CA LEU A 705 10.13 -12.76 -25.07
C LEU A 705 9.74 -12.08 -26.38
N ASN A 706 8.53 -11.54 -26.39
CA ASN A 706 8.03 -10.64 -27.42
C ASN A 706 8.19 -9.19 -26.97
N GLN A 707 8.85 -8.39 -27.81
CA GLN A 707 9.02 -6.95 -27.62
C GLN A 707 8.08 -6.17 -28.56
N SER A 708 7.37 -5.16 -28.03
CA SER A 708 6.54 -4.28 -28.86
C SER A 708 6.63 -2.83 -28.41
N THR A 709 6.54 -1.87 -29.34
CA THR A 709 6.52 -0.45 -28.99
C THR A 709 5.11 0.11 -29.13
N ARG A 710 4.56 0.65 -28.04
CA ARG A 710 3.21 1.23 -28.01
C ARG A 710 3.23 2.49 -27.15
N ASN A 711 2.60 3.57 -27.61
CA ASN A 711 2.51 4.85 -26.89
C ASN A 711 3.86 5.42 -26.42
N GLY A 712 4.93 5.21 -27.21
CA GLY A 712 6.26 5.68 -26.83
C GLY A 712 6.87 4.94 -25.64
N LYS A 713 6.46 3.70 -25.40
CA LYS A 713 7.00 2.79 -24.39
C LYS A 713 7.36 1.45 -25.04
N THR A 714 8.41 0.80 -24.58
CA THR A 714 8.73 -0.59 -24.97
C THR A 714 8.06 -1.55 -23.99
N TRP A 715 7.29 -2.50 -24.52
CA TRP A 715 6.57 -3.52 -23.77
C TRP A 715 7.21 -4.88 -23.98
N LEU A 716 7.35 -5.64 -22.90
CA LEU A 716 7.85 -7.00 -22.87
C LEU A 716 6.72 -7.95 -22.48
N SER A 717 6.62 -9.06 -23.19
CA SER A 717 5.58 -10.06 -22.99
C SER A 717 6.11 -11.46 -23.25
N ALA A 718 5.57 -12.46 -22.58
CA ALA A 718 5.80 -13.87 -22.87
C ALA A 718 4.44 -14.52 -23.16
N GLY A 719 4.28 -15.09 -24.36
CA GLY A 719 2.96 -15.54 -24.81
C GLY A 719 1.93 -14.40 -24.83
N ASN A 720 0.85 -14.54 -24.05
CA ASN A 720 -0.20 -13.51 -23.90
C ASN A 720 0.01 -12.61 -22.69
N ASP A 721 0.97 -12.92 -21.82
CA ASP A 721 1.17 -12.23 -20.56
C ASP A 721 2.11 -11.05 -20.76
N THR A 722 1.68 -9.88 -20.30
CA THR A 722 2.53 -8.69 -20.30
C THR A 722 3.39 -8.74 -19.04
N LEU A 723 4.70 -8.70 -19.20
CA LEU A 723 5.64 -8.82 -18.09
C LEU A 723 6.18 -7.47 -17.64
N ALA A 724 6.46 -6.56 -18.59
CA ALA A 724 6.96 -5.24 -18.26
C ALA A 724 6.66 -4.16 -19.30
N SER A 725 6.70 -2.90 -18.86
CA SER A 725 6.73 -1.71 -19.69
C SER A 725 7.89 -0.80 -19.29
N LEU A 726 8.78 -0.54 -20.24
CA LEU A 726 9.88 0.41 -20.11
C LEU A 726 9.41 1.76 -20.62
N THR A 727 9.16 2.69 -19.70
CA THR A 727 8.59 4.02 -20.03
C THR A 727 9.66 5.05 -20.38
N SER A 728 10.91 4.79 -20.02
CA SER A 728 12.09 5.60 -20.33
C SER A 728 12.73 5.30 -21.68
N PHE A 729 12.38 4.18 -22.30
CA PHE A 729 13.08 3.61 -23.43
C PHE A 729 12.11 3.33 -24.58
N THR A 730 12.51 3.75 -25.78
CA THR A 730 11.81 3.49 -27.04
C THR A 730 12.79 2.87 -28.03
N GLY A 731 12.87 1.56 -28.01
CA GLY A 731 13.80 0.82 -28.87
C GLY A 731 13.65 -0.68 -28.71
N SER A 732 14.56 -1.42 -29.35
CA SER A 732 14.65 -2.87 -29.24
C SER A 732 15.80 -3.22 -28.30
N LEU A 733 15.49 -4.05 -27.31
CA LEU A 733 16.48 -4.66 -26.42
C LEU A 733 17.16 -5.84 -27.13
N THR A 734 18.41 -6.07 -26.77
CA THR A 734 19.23 -7.19 -27.27
C THR A 734 19.44 -8.23 -26.16
N ALA A 735 19.91 -9.43 -26.50
CA ALA A 735 20.19 -10.46 -25.50
C ALA A 735 21.19 -10.01 -24.41
N GLU A 736 22.07 -9.05 -24.70
CA GLU A 736 22.99 -8.49 -23.72
C GLU A 736 22.27 -7.68 -22.63
N ASP A 737 21.06 -7.18 -22.87
CA ASP A 737 20.24 -6.43 -21.91
C ASP A 737 19.53 -7.35 -20.89
N PHE A 738 19.67 -8.68 -21.04
CA PHE A 738 18.99 -9.68 -20.21
C PHE A 738 19.98 -10.54 -19.42
N THR A 739 19.51 -11.07 -18.30
CA THR A 739 20.21 -12.08 -17.49
C THR A 739 19.24 -13.17 -17.02
N THR A 740 19.74 -14.37 -16.78
CA THR A 740 19.00 -15.53 -16.29
C THR A 740 19.47 -15.90 -14.89
N VAL A 741 18.63 -16.56 -14.09
CA VAL A 741 19.03 -17.05 -12.76
C VAL A 741 20.02 -18.20 -12.95
N GLY A 742 21.24 -18.05 -12.41
CA GLY A 742 22.29 -19.08 -12.43
C GLY A 742 22.07 -20.15 -11.39
#